data_AF-A0A4Y7M4H6-F1
#
_entry.id   AF-A0A4Y7M4H6-F1
#
_cell.length_a   1.000
_cell.length_b   1.000
_cell.length_c   1.000
_cell.angle_alpha   90.00
_cell.angle_beta   90.00
_cell.angle_gamma   90.00
#
_symmetry.space_group_name_H-M   'P 1'
#
loop_
_entity.id
_entity.type
_entity.pdbx_description
1 polymer ?
#
loop_
_entity_poly.entity_id
_entity_poly.type
_entity_poly.pdbx_seq_one_letter_code
_entity_poly.pdbx_strand_id
1 'polypeptide(L)'
;MELLQDFYETTLDALKDAKNDRLWFKTNSKLGKLYFDRGDYNKLAKILKQLHQSCQTDEGEDDLKKGTQLLEIYALEIQMYTAQKNNKKLKALYEQSLHIKSAIPHPLIMGVIRECGGKMHLREGEFEKAHTDFFEAFKNYDESGSPRRTTCLKYLVLANMLMKSGINPFDSQEAKPYKNDPEILAMTNLVSAYQNNDISEFEKILRQNHRNIMDDPFIREHIEVREMSREGSVRLVNGLRAGKIVYVTDDNYIMYRDGGDDAEPQEPESSRQQLDSKGHTDQFNNQSCCDVQFVFEGGKSISAHVAVLVSSSPVFATMFTTDMAEARERRVRIENYSLDVFWHFLCFLYRQKIEQLDDLETQTLYEIGDLYCVEKLKAICADRLRAHLRLGNGIRLLRWANFFKIEPLAEECLKFVQKNGRQLVSQQEWFSLMKDEPELCWKASKCALEEYSEDSNYETDVDLENHYYNLKELKDDELNAALASFRKALDLKMQGGEWGFRALKQMMKILFTLNNYPEMMTWYKQLLTYIKRAVTRNHSEKSINSILDYISTSNQMELLQDFYETTLDALKDAKNDRLWFKTNSKLGKLYFDRGENNKLAKILKQLHQFCQMELLQDFYETTLDALKDAKNDRLWFKTNSKLGKLYFARGDYN
;
A
#
# COMPACT_ATOMS: atom_id res chain seq x y z
N MET A 1 -4.92 -3.24 -40.49
CA MET A 1 -3.76 -3.20 -39.57
C MET A 1 -2.53 -2.57 -40.23
N GLU A 2 -2.18 -2.91 -41.47
CA GLU A 2 -1.02 -2.32 -42.21
C GLU A 2 -1.13 -0.80 -42.39
N LEU A 3 -2.26 -0.31 -42.89
CA LEU A 3 -2.54 1.12 -43.02
C LEU A 3 -2.32 1.93 -41.72
N LEU A 4 -2.63 1.32 -40.56
CA LEU A 4 -2.50 1.98 -39.26
C LEU A 4 -1.03 2.05 -38.80
N GLN A 5 -0.21 1.07 -39.18
CA GLN A 5 1.23 1.11 -38.96
C GLN A 5 1.86 2.20 -39.84
N ASP A 6 1.54 2.23 -41.12
CA ASP A 6 2.06 3.24 -42.06
C ASP A 6 1.68 4.65 -41.61
N PHE A 7 0.45 4.82 -41.09
CA PHE A 7 0.00 6.07 -40.49
C PHE A 7 0.85 6.49 -39.29
N TYR A 8 1.12 5.57 -38.34
CA TYR A 8 1.95 5.88 -37.18
C TYR A 8 3.41 6.14 -37.55
N GLU A 9 4.00 5.38 -38.47
CA GLU A 9 5.37 5.56 -38.94
C GLU A 9 5.53 6.90 -39.67
N THR A 10 4.63 7.22 -40.59
CA THR A 10 4.63 8.52 -41.31
C THR A 10 4.44 9.68 -40.33
N THR A 11 3.57 9.52 -39.32
CA THR A 11 3.36 10.53 -38.28
C THR A 11 4.63 10.71 -37.43
N LEU A 12 5.32 9.63 -37.05
CA LEU A 12 6.55 9.70 -36.29
C LEU A 12 7.69 10.37 -37.06
N ASP A 13 7.77 10.14 -38.37
CA ASP A 13 8.74 10.80 -39.23
C ASP A 13 8.50 12.31 -39.30
N ALA A 14 7.25 12.75 -39.44
CA ALA A 14 6.91 14.18 -39.37
C ALA A 14 7.14 14.80 -37.97
N LEU A 15 7.04 14.00 -36.90
CA LEU A 15 7.24 14.47 -35.53
C LEU A 15 8.71 14.60 -35.11
N LYS A 16 9.66 13.99 -35.83
CA LYS A 16 11.10 14.16 -35.59
C LYS A 16 11.54 15.62 -35.73
N ASP A 17 10.94 16.33 -36.69
CA ASP A 17 11.28 17.74 -36.96
C ASP A 17 10.55 18.71 -36.03
N ALA A 18 9.40 18.30 -35.47
CA ALA A 18 8.50 19.16 -34.70
C ALA A 18 8.84 19.30 -33.20
N LYS A 19 9.86 18.59 -32.69
CA LYS A 19 10.30 18.60 -31.27
C LYS A 19 9.16 18.50 -30.24
N ASN A 20 8.16 17.64 -30.50
CA ASN A 20 7.03 17.43 -29.58
C ASN A 20 7.15 16.07 -28.88
N ASP A 21 7.89 16.04 -27.78
CA ASP A 21 8.22 14.81 -27.03
C ASP A 21 6.96 14.07 -26.53
N ARG A 22 5.92 14.81 -26.13
CA ARG A 22 4.68 14.22 -25.61
C ARG A 22 3.90 13.48 -26.70
N LEU A 23 3.79 14.09 -27.88
CA LEU A 23 3.07 13.49 -29.01
C LEU A 23 3.87 12.33 -29.61
N TRP A 24 5.19 12.48 -29.69
CA TRP A 24 6.11 11.43 -30.09
C TRP A 24 5.98 10.20 -29.18
N PHE A 25 6.03 10.38 -27.86
CA PHE A 25 5.88 9.31 -26.87
C PHE A 25 4.54 8.57 -27.05
N LYS A 26 3.43 9.31 -27.08
CA LYS A 26 2.09 8.70 -27.20
C LYS A 26 1.89 7.95 -28.52
N THR A 27 2.49 8.44 -29.60
CA THR A 27 2.44 7.79 -30.92
C THR A 27 3.26 6.51 -30.92
N ASN A 28 4.47 6.53 -30.35
CA ASN A 28 5.31 5.35 -30.18
C ASN A 28 4.69 4.29 -29.25
N SER A 29 4.09 4.68 -28.13
CA SER A 29 3.41 3.73 -27.23
C SER A 29 2.22 3.04 -27.92
N LYS A 30 1.49 3.75 -28.79
CA LYS A 30 0.42 3.16 -29.61
C LYS A 30 0.95 2.23 -30.70
N LEU A 31 2.05 2.61 -31.36
CA LEU A 31 2.72 1.76 -32.32
C LEU A 31 3.27 0.48 -31.65
N GLY A 32 3.79 0.59 -30.43
CA GLY A 32 4.20 -0.56 -29.61
C GLY A 32 3.03 -1.52 -29.33
N LYS A 33 1.87 -1.00 -28.90
CA LYS A 33 0.64 -1.81 -28.72
C LYS A 33 0.24 -2.53 -30.02
N LEU A 34 0.33 -1.85 -31.17
CA LEU A 34 0.04 -2.45 -32.47
C LEU A 34 1.02 -3.58 -32.83
N TYR A 35 2.31 -3.44 -32.53
CA TYR A 35 3.28 -4.52 -32.74
C TYR A 35 3.07 -5.69 -31.78
N PHE A 36 2.67 -5.42 -30.54
CA PHE A 36 2.27 -6.46 -29.60
C PHE A 36 1.09 -7.27 -30.12
N ASP A 37 0.03 -6.61 -30.59
CA ASP A 37 -1.17 -7.27 -31.13
C ASP A 37 -0.89 -8.12 -32.37
N ARG A 38 0.17 -7.79 -33.13
CA ARG A 38 0.64 -8.58 -34.28
C ARG A 38 1.60 -9.72 -33.92
N GLY A 39 2.13 -9.75 -32.69
CA GLY A 39 3.19 -10.68 -32.28
C GLY A 39 4.58 -10.32 -32.79
N ASP A 40 4.80 -9.11 -33.31
CA ASP A 40 6.09 -8.63 -33.84
C ASP A 40 7.02 -8.16 -32.72
N TYR A 41 7.46 -9.09 -31.87
CA TYR A 41 8.19 -8.73 -30.65
C TYR A 41 9.57 -8.09 -30.89
N ASN A 42 10.22 -8.39 -32.02
CA ASN A 42 11.52 -7.80 -32.36
C ASN A 42 11.42 -6.29 -32.64
N LYS A 43 10.35 -5.85 -33.29
CA LYS A 43 10.10 -4.42 -33.56
C LYS A 43 9.63 -3.72 -32.29
N LEU A 44 8.78 -4.39 -31.51
CA LEU A 44 8.34 -3.91 -30.20
C LEU A 44 9.52 -3.64 -29.25
N ALA A 45 10.47 -4.58 -29.14
CA ALA A 45 11.66 -4.42 -28.29
C ALA A 45 12.53 -3.23 -28.71
N LYS A 46 12.62 -2.92 -30.01
CA LYS A 46 13.35 -1.73 -30.51
C LYS A 46 12.67 -0.44 -30.07
N ILE A 47 11.34 -0.36 -30.16
CA ILE A 47 10.56 0.81 -29.75
C ILE A 47 10.61 1.00 -28.24
N LEU A 48 10.45 -0.08 -27.46
CA LEU A 48 10.52 -0.02 -26.00
C LEU A 48 11.89 0.46 -25.52
N LYS A 49 12.98 0.03 -26.17
CA LYS A 49 14.32 0.56 -25.89
C LYS A 49 14.42 2.07 -26.12
N GLN A 50 13.85 2.59 -27.21
CA GLN A 50 13.82 4.02 -27.50
C GLN A 50 12.95 4.80 -26.49
N LEU A 51 11.80 4.25 -26.12
CA LEU A 51 10.91 4.85 -25.12
C LEU A 51 11.57 4.87 -23.74
N HIS A 52 12.25 3.80 -23.35
CA HIS A 52 12.95 3.72 -22.07
C HIS A 52 14.09 4.72 -21.99
N GLN A 53 14.88 4.87 -23.06
CA GLN A 53 15.90 5.92 -23.17
C GLN A 53 15.33 7.34 -23.02
N SER A 54 14.10 7.58 -23.49
CA SER A 54 13.45 8.89 -23.34
C SER A 54 12.96 9.18 -21.91
N CYS A 55 12.89 8.15 -21.07
CA CYS A 55 12.46 8.22 -19.67
C CYS A 55 13.64 8.16 -18.67
N GLN A 56 14.87 7.99 -19.16
CA GLN A 56 16.09 8.04 -18.36
C GLN A 56 16.64 9.48 -18.31
N THR A 57 17.29 9.83 -17.20
CA THR A 57 18.05 11.09 -17.06
C THR A 57 19.39 10.98 -17.79
N ASP A 58 20.11 12.11 -17.94
CA ASP A 58 21.44 12.14 -18.56
C ASP A 58 22.47 11.27 -17.82
N GLU A 59 22.19 10.91 -16.56
CA GLU A 59 23.01 10.02 -15.72
C GLU A 59 22.60 8.53 -15.83
N GLY A 60 21.56 8.22 -16.62
CA GLY A 60 21.07 6.86 -16.85
C GLY A 60 20.11 6.32 -15.79
N GLU A 61 19.68 7.15 -14.83
CA GLU A 61 18.68 6.79 -13.82
C GLU A 61 17.25 7.09 -14.30
N ASP A 62 16.26 6.35 -13.77
CA ASP A 62 14.85 6.52 -14.12
C ASP A 62 14.31 7.88 -13.63
N ASP A 63 13.76 8.69 -14.55
CA ASP A 63 13.19 9.99 -14.20
C ASP A 63 11.83 9.82 -13.48
N LEU A 64 11.84 10.05 -12.16
CA LEU A 64 10.64 9.98 -11.31
C LEU A 64 9.52 10.95 -11.76
N LYS A 65 9.84 12.07 -12.44
CA LYS A 65 8.83 12.98 -13.00
C LYS A 65 8.05 12.34 -14.16
N LYS A 66 8.64 11.35 -14.82
CA LYS A 66 8.04 10.56 -15.91
C LYS A 66 7.55 9.19 -15.45
N GLY A 67 7.40 8.96 -14.13
CA GLY A 67 7.00 7.67 -13.58
C GLY A 67 5.74 7.05 -14.19
N THR A 68 4.74 7.86 -14.57
CA THR A 68 3.52 7.35 -15.25
C THR A 68 3.80 6.84 -16.66
N GLN A 69 4.69 7.52 -17.40
CA GLN A 69 5.13 7.08 -18.73
C GLN A 69 5.96 5.80 -18.63
N LEU A 70 6.84 5.75 -17.63
CA LEU A 70 7.68 4.59 -17.36
C LEU A 70 6.85 3.34 -16.99
N LEU A 71 5.80 3.50 -16.19
CA LEU A 71 4.84 2.40 -15.92
C LEU A 71 4.12 1.92 -17.18
N GLU A 72 3.80 2.81 -18.13
CA GLU A 72 3.20 2.40 -19.41
C GLU A 72 4.20 1.58 -20.26
N ILE A 73 5.49 1.90 -20.22
CA ILE A 73 6.55 1.12 -20.89
C ILE A 73 6.67 -0.25 -20.22
N TYR A 74 6.81 -0.30 -18.90
CA TYR A 74 6.93 -1.56 -18.17
C TYR A 74 5.72 -2.46 -18.35
N ALA A 75 4.49 -1.90 -18.39
CA ALA A 75 3.30 -2.69 -18.67
C ALA A 75 3.39 -3.39 -20.05
N LEU A 76 3.86 -2.69 -21.09
CA LEU A 76 4.04 -3.28 -22.43
C LEU A 76 5.19 -4.30 -22.48
N GLU A 77 6.29 -4.04 -21.78
CA GLU A 77 7.40 -5.00 -21.67
C GLU A 77 6.99 -6.28 -20.95
N ILE A 78 6.29 -6.15 -19.83
CA ILE A 78 5.78 -7.28 -19.04
C ILE A 78 4.80 -8.09 -19.91
N GLN A 79 3.88 -7.44 -20.64
CA GLN A 79 2.98 -8.13 -21.55
C GLN A 79 3.73 -8.88 -22.66
N MET A 80 4.75 -8.27 -23.27
CA MET A 80 5.61 -8.90 -24.27
C MET A 80 6.31 -10.14 -23.72
N TYR A 81 6.96 -10.04 -22.56
CA TYR A 81 7.68 -11.17 -21.96
C TYR A 81 6.74 -12.27 -21.45
N THR A 82 5.53 -11.91 -21.03
CA THR A 82 4.46 -12.88 -20.69
C THR A 82 4.10 -13.72 -21.91
N ALA A 83 3.94 -13.08 -23.08
CA ALA A 83 3.65 -13.78 -24.33
C ALA A 83 4.83 -14.64 -24.83
N GLN A 84 6.07 -14.19 -24.62
CA GLN A 84 7.29 -14.96 -24.93
C GLN A 84 7.60 -16.09 -23.92
N LYS A 85 6.85 -16.19 -22.82
CA LYS A 85 7.10 -17.12 -21.70
C LYS A 85 8.50 -16.98 -21.07
N ASN A 86 9.07 -15.77 -21.07
CA ASN A 86 10.38 -15.51 -20.47
C ASN A 86 10.25 -15.02 -19.02
N ASN A 87 10.09 -15.95 -18.09
CA ASN A 87 9.79 -15.64 -16.69
C ASN A 87 10.93 -14.89 -15.96
N LYS A 88 12.20 -15.17 -16.31
CA LYS A 88 13.36 -14.53 -15.64
C LYS A 88 13.40 -13.02 -15.84
N LYS A 89 13.21 -12.57 -17.08
CA LYS A 89 13.17 -11.14 -17.39
C LYS A 89 11.89 -10.48 -16.87
N LEU A 90 10.78 -11.20 -16.92
CA LEU A 90 9.50 -10.71 -16.41
C LEU A 90 9.58 -10.40 -14.91
N LYS A 91 10.20 -11.28 -14.10
CA LYS A 91 10.39 -11.05 -12.66
C LYS A 91 11.17 -9.78 -12.35
N ALA A 92 12.31 -9.60 -13.02
CA ALA A 92 13.14 -8.40 -12.83
C ALA A 92 12.37 -7.11 -13.17
N LEU A 93 11.63 -7.10 -14.29
CA LEU A 93 10.83 -5.93 -14.70
C LEU A 93 9.63 -5.69 -13.79
N TYR A 94 9.02 -6.76 -13.28
CA TYR A 94 7.93 -6.67 -12.33
C TYR A 94 8.39 -6.04 -11.01
N GLU A 95 9.49 -6.52 -10.43
CA GLU A 95 10.08 -5.94 -9.22
C GLU A 95 10.44 -4.45 -9.43
N GLN A 96 11.06 -4.12 -10.56
CA GLN A 96 11.36 -2.72 -10.93
C GLN A 96 10.09 -1.86 -11.01
N SER A 97 9.00 -2.39 -11.58
CA SER A 97 7.74 -1.65 -11.70
C SER A 97 7.10 -1.30 -10.36
N LEU A 98 7.30 -2.13 -9.33
CA LEU A 98 6.77 -1.92 -7.98
C LEU A 98 7.52 -0.82 -7.21
N HIS A 99 8.79 -0.57 -7.55
CA HIS A 99 9.62 0.45 -6.88
C HIS A 99 9.35 1.88 -7.39
N ILE A 100 8.60 2.05 -8.48
CA ILE A 100 8.32 3.36 -9.06
C ILE A 100 7.30 4.11 -8.20
N LYS A 101 7.76 5.13 -7.50
CA LYS A 101 6.90 6.08 -6.78
C LYS A 101 6.29 7.08 -7.77
N SER A 102 5.22 6.69 -8.45
CA SER A 102 4.39 7.62 -9.23
C SER A 102 3.36 8.30 -8.33
N ALA A 103 3.16 9.61 -8.51
CA ALA A 103 2.20 10.38 -7.71
C ALA A 103 0.75 9.86 -7.85
N ILE A 104 0.35 9.38 -9.03
CA ILE A 104 -0.93 8.67 -9.27
C ILE A 104 -0.77 7.77 -10.52
N PRO A 105 -0.61 6.44 -10.37
CA PRO A 105 -0.65 5.51 -11.50
C PRO A 105 -2.08 5.36 -12.05
N HIS A 106 -2.24 5.20 -13.36
CA HIS A 106 -3.55 4.96 -13.96
C HIS A 106 -4.04 3.54 -13.59
N PRO A 107 -5.25 3.36 -13.03
CA PRO A 107 -5.73 2.05 -12.54
C PRO A 107 -5.62 0.93 -13.57
N LEU A 108 -6.00 1.20 -14.82
CA LEU A 108 -5.85 0.23 -15.92
C LEU A 108 -4.41 -0.28 -16.13
N ILE A 109 -3.40 0.58 -16.04
CA ILE A 109 -2.00 0.20 -16.24
C ILE A 109 -1.53 -0.66 -15.07
N MET A 110 -1.88 -0.25 -13.85
CA MET A 110 -1.55 -1.01 -12.64
C MET A 110 -2.23 -2.39 -12.64
N GLY A 111 -3.50 -2.46 -13.07
CA GLY A 111 -4.23 -3.71 -13.23
C GLY A 111 -3.54 -4.69 -14.18
N VAL A 112 -3.00 -4.20 -15.30
CA VAL A 112 -2.23 -5.02 -16.26
C VAL A 112 -0.93 -5.55 -15.66
N ILE A 113 -0.18 -4.69 -14.96
CA ILE A 113 1.09 -5.07 -14.33
C ILE A 113 0.86 -6.14 -13.27
N ARG A 114 -0.11 -5.91 -12.37
CA ARG A 114 -0.49 -6.85 -11.30
C ARG A 114 -1.05 -8.16 -11.85
N GLU A 115 -1.88 -8.13 -12.89
CA GLU A 115 -2.40 -9.36 -13.54
C GLU A 115 -1.25 -10.23 -14.07
N CYS A 116 -0.25 -9.61 -14.72
CA CYS A 116 0.91 -10.34 -15.24
C CYS A 116 1.83 -10.85 -14.12
N GLY A 117 2.00 -10.07 -13.04
CA GLY A 117 2.70 -10.49 -11.82
C GLY A 117 2.05 -11.72 -11.18
N GLY A 118 0.73 -11.71 -11.03
CA GLY A 118 -0.03 -12.86 -10.53
C GLY A 118 0.15 -14.12 -11.39
N LYS A 119 0.12 -13.98 -12.73
CA LYS A 119 0.38 -15.08 -13.66
C LYS A 119 1.79 -15.66 -13.54
N MET A 120 2.78 -14.82 -13.28
CA MET A 120 4.15 -15.24 -13.02
C MET A 120 4.26 -16.01 -11.71
N HIS A 121 3.80 -15.42 -10.60
CA HIS A 121 3.86 -16.06 -9.28
C HIS A 121 3.15 -17.43 -9.27
N LEU A 122 2.02 -17.55 -9.97
CA LEU A 122 1.31 -18.83 -10.10
C LEU A 122 2.15 -19.91 -10.79
N ARG A 123 2.93 -19.54 -11.82
CA ARG A 123 3.86 -20.45 -12.51
C ARG A 123 5.09 -20.82 -11.68
N GLU A 124 5.49 -19.95 -10.76
CA GLU A 124 6.60 -20.21 -9.81
C GLU A 124 6.16 -21.03 -8.59
N GLY A 125 4.85 -21.24 -8.40
CA GLY A 125 4.28 -21.95 -7.24
C GLY A 125 4.08 -21.06 -6.01
N GLU A 126 4.25 -19.75 -6.14
CA GLU A 126 4.01 -18.77 -5.06
C GLU A 126 2.53 -18.35 -5.04
N PHE A 127 1.64 -19.25 -4.60
CA PHE A 127 0.18 -19.06 -4.68
C PHE A 127 -0.35 -17.89 -3.84
N GLU A 128 0.25 -17.63 -2.68
CA GLU A 128 -0.13 -16.50 -1.80
C GLU A 128 0.12 -15.15 -2.46
N LYS A 129 1.30 -14.95 -3.05
CA LYS A 129 1.63 -13.72 -3.78
C LYS A 129 0.82 -13.57 -5.07
N ALA A 130 0.55 -14.69 -5.74
CA ALA A 130 -0.34 -14.69 -6.90
C ALA A 130 -1.76 -14.23 -6.51
N HIS A 131 -2.27 -14.70 -5.37
CA HIS A 131 -3.57 -14.28 -4.85
C HIS A 131 -3.62 -12.77 -4.56
N THR A 132 -2.62 -12.22 -3.86
CA THR A 132 -2.57 -10.78 -3.58
C THR A 132 -2.51 -9.95 -4.86
N ASP A 133 -1.69 -10.35 -5.82
CA ASP A 133 -1.54 -9.63 -7.10
C ASP A 133 -2.83 -9.69 -7.94
N PHE A 134 -3.51 -10.84 -8.00
CA PHE A 134 -4.79 -10.94 -8.71
C PHE A 134 -5.90 -10.13 -8.03
N PHE A 135 -5.90 -10.04 -6.70
CA PHE A 135 -6.86 -9.24 -5.96
C PHE A 135 -6.64 -7.73 -6.20
N GLU A 136 -5.39 -7.26 -6.13
CA GLU A 136 -5.06 -5.88 -6.48
C GLU A 136 -5.35 -5.56 -7.96
N ALA A 137 -5.07 -6.50 -8.87
CA ALA A 137 -5.41 -6.34 -10.28
C ALA A 137 -6.93 -6.21 -10.49
N PHE A 138 -7.73 -7.02 -9.79
CA PHE A 138 -9.19 -6.95 -9.84
C PHE A 138 -9.71 -5.58 -9.39
N LYS A 139 -9.25 -5.07 -8.24
CA LYS A 139 -9.63 -3.75 -7.73
C LYS A 139 -9.33 -2.63 -8.75
N ASN A 140 -8.11 -2.65 -9.30
CA ASN A 140 -7.69 -1.68 -10.32
C ASN A 140 -8.53 -1.78 -11.60
N TYR A 141 -8.92 -2.99 -12.02
CA TYR A 141 -9.78 -3.17 -13.18
C TYR A 141 -11.23 -2.73 -12.94
N ASP A 142 -11.75 -2.95 -11.72
CA ASP A 142 -13.08 -2.52 -11.31
C ASP A 142 -13.18 -0.98 -11.30
N GLU A 143 -12.21 -0.30 -10.69
CA GLU A 143 -12.11 1.17 -10.71
C GLU A 143 -11.99 1.73 -12.14
N SER A 144 -11.32 1.00 -13.04
CA SER A 144 -11.19 1.41 -14.45
C SER A 144 -12.42 1.08 -15.31
N GLY A 145 -13.37 0.28 -14.81
CA GLY A 145 -14.52 -0.22 -15.58
C GLY A 145 -14.16 -1.21 -16.70
N SER A 146 -12.96 -1.80 -16.68
CA SER A 146 -12.49 -2.71 -17.72
C SER A 146 -13.25 -4.05 -17.71
N PRO A 147 -13.57 -4.63 -18.89
CA PRO A 147 -14.19 -5.96 -18.96
C PRO A 147 -13.23 -7.07 -18.49
N ARG A 148 -11.92 -6.81 -18.42
CA ARG A 148 -10.93 -7.77 -17.89
C ARG A 148 -11.11 -8.11 -16.42
N ARG A 149 -11.93 -7.36 -15.67
CA ARG A 149 -12.22 -7.66 -14.26
C ARG A 149 -12.83 -9.07 -14.08
N THR A 150 -13.70 -9.51 -14.99
CA THR A 150 -14.33 -10.84 -14.91
C THR A 150 -13.29 -11.94 -15.11
N THR A 151 -12.41 -11.78 -16.09
CA THR A 151 -11.28 -12.69 -16.32
C THR A 151 -10.32 -12.73 -15.11
N CYS A 152 -9.98 -11.57 -14.54
CA CYS A 152 -9.10 -11.48 -13.38
C CYS A 152 -9.70 -12.17 -12.14
N LEU A 153 -11.02 -12.07 -11.98
CA LEU A 153 -11.75 -12.75 -10.90
C LEU A 153 -11.67 -14.28 -11.04
N LYS A 154 -11.68 -14.81 -12.28
CA LYS A 154 -11.44 -16.25 -12.53
C LYS A 154 -10.03 -16.66 -12.07
N TYR A 155 -9.01 -15.84 -12.32
CA TYR A 155 -7.64 -16.12 -11.87
C TYR A 155 -7.49 -16.04 -10.35
N LEU A 156 -8.16 -15.08 -9.71
CA LEU A 156 -8.18 -14.96 -8.25
C LEU A 156 -8.77 -16.22 -7.59
N VAL A 157 -9.90 -16.70 -8.12
CA VAL A 157 -10.54 -17.93 -7.64
C VAL A 157 -9.61 -19.13 -7.80
N LEU A 158 -8.95 -19.26 -8.95
CA LEU A 158 -7.97 -20.31 -9.19
C LEU A 158 -6.81 -20.27 -8.20
N ALA A 159 -6.21 -19.09 -7.97
CA ALA A 159 -5.13 -18.93 -7.00
C ALA A 159 -5.57 -19.26 -5.57
N ASN A 160 -6.81 -18.92 -5.19
CA ASN A 160 -7.36 -19.23 -3.89
C ASN A 160 -7.52 -20.75 -3.67
N MET A 161 -8.06 -21.47 -4.66
CA MET A 161 -8.17 -22.94 -4.59
C MET A 161 -6.79 -23.60 -4.48
N LEU A 162 -5.75 -23.06 -5.14
CA LEU A 162 -4.38 -23.57 -5.04
C LEU A 162 -3.70 -23.25 -3.71
N MET A 163 -4.05 -22.11 -3.08
CA MET A 163 -3.59 -21.74 -1.74
C MET A 163 -4.22 -22.60 -0.62
N LYS A 164 -5.21 -23.47 -0.95
CA LYS A 164 -5.96 -24.32 0.00
C LYS A 164 -6.66 -23.51 1.10
N SER A 165 -7.01 -22.26 0.81
CA SER A 165 -7.66 -21.38 1.78
C SER A 165 -9.15 -21.70 1.88
N GLY A 166 -9.70 -21.64 3.10
CA GLY A 166 -11.15 -21.73 3.33
C GLY A 166 -11.89 -20.43 3.07
N ILE A 167 -11.19 -19.35 2.73
CA ILE A 167 -11.76 -17.99 2.60
C ILE A 167 -12.39 -17.86 1.22
N ASN A 168 -13.66 -17.52 1.15
CA ASN A 168 -14.33 -17.33 -0.13
C ASN A 168 -13.90 -15.96 -0.74
N PRO A 169 -13.33 -15.92 -1.95
CA PRO A 169 -12.90 -14.66 -2.57
C PRO A 169 -14.07 -13.69 -2.84
N PHE A 170 -15.31 -14.21 -2.88
CA PHE A 170 -16.54 -13.43 -3.05
C PHE A 170 -17.12 -12.84 -1.75
N ASP A 171 -16.49 -13.08 -0.60
CA ASP A 171 -16.89 -12.43 0.67
C ASP A 171 -16.39 -10.98 0.76
N SER A 172 -15.44 -10.58 -0.11
CA SER A 172 -15.00 -9.18 -0.24
C SER A 172 -16.13 -8.28 -0.76
N GLN A 173 -16.17 -7.02 -0.29
CA GLN A 173 -17.23 -6.07 -0.65
C GLN A 173 -17.23 -5.78 -2.16
N GLU A 174 -16.06 -5.86 -2.79
CA GLU A 174 -15.80 -5.59 -4.20
C GLU A 174 -16.22 -6.76 -5.10
N ALA A 175 -16.03 -8.02 -4.67
CA ALA A 175 -16.38 -9.19 -5.47
C ALA A 175 -17.81 -9.70 -5.23
N LYS A 176 -18.43 -9.34 -4.10
CA LYS A 176 -19.80 -9.76 -3.73
C LYS A 176 -20.88 -9.44 -4.79
N PRO A 177 -20.88 -8.29 -5.49
CA PRO A 177 -21.85 -7.99 -6.53
C PRO A 177 -21.78 -8.94 -7.73
N TYR A 178 -20.60 -9.53 -7.97
CA TYR A 178 -20.33 -10.39 -9.13
C TYR A 178 -20.71 -11.86 -8.91
N LYS A 179 -21.15 -12.23 -7.71
CA LYS A 179 -21.46 -13.62 -7.35
C LYS A 179 -22.53 -14.26 -8.24
N ASN A 180 -23.51 -13.45 -8.69
CA ASN A 180 -24.65 -13.90 -9.49
C ASN A 180 -24.46 -13.65 -10.99
N ASP A 181 -23.30 -13.13 -11.42
CA ASP A 181 -23.00 -12.93 -12.83
C ASP A 181 -22.89 -14.30 -13.52
N PRO A 182 -23.61 -14.58 -14.62
CA PRO A 182 -23.56 -15.86 -15.33
C PRO A 182 -22.14 -16.27 -15.77
N GLU A 183 -21.23 -15.31 -16.00
CA GLU A 183 -19.85 -15.61 -16.37
C GLU A 183 -18.99 -16.08 -15.18
N ILE A 184 -19.40 -15.73 -13.96
CA ILE A 184 -18.66 -15.97 -12.70
C ILE A 184 -19.34 -17.05 -11.85
N LEU A 185 -20.63 -17.28 -12.03
CA LEU A 185 -21.42 -18.28 -11.29
C LEU A 185 -20.79 -19.67 -11.36
N ALA A 186 -20.22 -20.03 -12.51
CA ALA A 186 -19.49 -21.28 -12.67
C ALA A 186 -18.28 -21.37 -11.71
N MET A 187 -17.53 -20.27 -11.53
CA MET A 187 -16.41 -20.19 -10.60
C MET A 187 -16.87 -20.16 -9.13
N THR A 188 -17.98 -19.48 -8.82
CA THR A 188 -18.58 -19.49 -7.48
C THR A 188 -18.95 -20.92 -7.06
N ASN A 189 -19.63 -21.65 -7.95
CA ASN A 189 -20.02 -23.05 -7.69
C ASN A 189 -18.80 -23.96 -7.57
N LEU A 190 -17.75 -23.70 -8.35
CA LEU A 190 -16.48 -24.42 -8.30
C LEU A 190 -15.80 -24.29 -6.93
N VAL A 191 -15.78 -23.07 -6.36
CA VAL A 191 -15.26 -22.80 -5.01
C VAL A 191 -16.09 -23.53 -3.95
N SER A 192 -17.42 -23.50 -4.05
CA SER A 192 -18.28 -24.20 -3.11
C SER A 192 -18.08 -25.72 -3.15
N ALA A 193 -17.94 -26.31 -4.34
CA ALA A 193 -17.62 -27.74 -4.49
C ALA A 193 -16.24 -28.07 -3.89
N TYR A 194 -15.25 -27.20 -4.10
CA TYR A 194 -13.91 -27.35 -3.52
C TYR A 194 -13.93 -27.28 -1.98
N GLN A 195 -14.62 -26.29 -1.40
CA GLN A 195 -14.76 -26.15 0.05
C GLN A 195 -15.49 -27.34 0.69
N ASN A 196 -16.49 -27.89 0.01
CA ASN A 196 -17.23 -29.06 0.45
C ASN A 196 -16.49 -30.38 0.20
N ASN A 197 -15.30 -30.35 -0.42
CA ASN A 197 -14.53 -31.51 -0.88
C ASN A 197 -15.34 -32.49 -1.76
N ASP A 198 -16.31 -31.99 -2.54
CA ASP A 198 -17.14 -32.80 -3.44
C ASP A 198 -16.53 -32.85 -4.85
N ILE A 199 -15.77 -33.91 -5.11
CA ILE A 199 -15.08 -34.13 -6.40
C ILE A 199 -16.08 -34.38 -7.53
N SER A 200 -17.22 -35.03 -7.25
CA SER A 200 -18.19 -35.39 -8.29
C SER A 200 -18.93 -34.17 -8.81
N GLU A 201 -19.33 -33.27 -7.90
CA GLU A 201 -19.94 -32.00 -8.29
C GLU A 201 -18.91 -31.07 -8.95
N PHE A 202 -17.66 -31.08 -8.50
CA PHE A 202 -16.57 -30.32 -9.13
C PHE A 202 -16.35 -30.72 -10.60
N GLU A 203 -16.22 -32.01 -10.90
CA GLU A 203 -16.08 -32.49 -12.28
C GLU A 203 -17.31 -32.18 -13.14
N LYS A 204 -18.51 -32.31 -12.56
CA LYS A 204 -19.76 -32.01 -13.25
C LYS A 204 -19.85 -30.54 -13.64
N ILE A 205 -19.44 -29.62 -12.76
CA ILE A 205 -19.40 -28.18 -13.02
C ILE A 205 -18.40 -27.87 -14.15
N LEU A 206 -17.22 -28.49 -14.15
CA LEU A 206 -16.22 -28.30 -15.22
C LEU A 206 -16.72 -28.80 -16.59
N ARG A 207 -17.43 -29.94 -16.63
CA ARG A 207 -18.01 -30.47 -17.88
C ARG A 207 -19.15 -29.60 -18.40
N GLN A 208 -20.02 -29.12 -17.52
CA GLN A 208 -21.17 -28.30 -17.89
C GLN A 208 -20.77 -26.88 -18.34
N ASN A 209 -19.75 -26.30 -17.72
CA ASN A 209 -19.29 -24.93 -17.99
C ASN A 209 -17.95 -24.88 -18.74
N HIS A 210 -17.66 -25.90 -19.54
CA HIS A 210 -16.38 -26.04 -20.24
C HIS A 210 -15.98 -24.77 -21.02
N ARG A 211 -16.92 -24.16 -21.76
CA ARG A 211 -16.63 -22.95 -22.55
C ARG A 211 -16.21 -21.74 -21.70
N ASN A 212 -16.74 -21.60 -20.48
CA ASN A 212 -16.47 -20.41 -19.66
C ASN A 212 -15.15 -20.51 -18.87
N ILE A 213 -14.70 -21.74 -18.61
CA ILE A 213 -13.53 -22.04 -17.75
C ILE A 213 -12.35 -22.53 -18.60
N MET A 214 -12.58 -23.50 -19.47
CA MET A 214 -11.52 -24.21 -20.19
C MET A 214 -11.10 -23.52 -21.49
N ASP A 215 -11.82 -22.51 -21.98
CA ASP A 215 -11.40 -21.74 -23.17
C ASP A 215 -10.17 -20.86 -22.86
N ASP A 216 -9.97 -20.46 -21.60
CA ASP A 216 -8.80 -19.69 -21.17
C ASP A 216 -7.54 -20.60 -21.15
N PRO A 217 -6.51 -20.31 -21.99
CA PRO A 217 -5.29 -21.12 -22.06
C PRO A 217 -4.50 -21.17 -20.75
N PHE A 218 -4.55 -20.10 -19.95
CA PHE A 218 -3.84 -20.01 -18.67
C PHE A 218 -4.52 -20.85 -17.59
N ILE A 219 -5.85 -20.83 -17.53
CA ILE A 219 -6.60 -21.67 -16.57
C ILE A 219 -6.42 -23.15 -16.92
N ARG A 220 -6.50 -23.51 -18.20
CA ARG A 220 -6.31 -24.89 -18.68
C ARG A 220 -4.95 -25.47 -18.27
N GLU A 221 -3.88 -24.67 -18.41
CA GLU A 221 -2.51 -25.03 -18.00
C GLU A 221 -2.41 -25.40 -16.50
N HIS A 222 -3.24 -24.82 -15.63
CA HIS A 222 -3.16 -25.06 -14.19
C HIS A 222 -4.22 -26.04 -13.67
N ILE A 223 -5.36 -26.19 -14.36
CA ILE A 223 -6.38 -27.20 -14.03
C ILE A 223 -5.95 -28.61 -14.42
N GLU A 224 -5.27 -28.79 -15.57
CA GLU A 224 -4.86 -30.12 -16.05
C GLU A 224 -3.61 -30.68 -15.32
N VAL A 225 -2.78 -29.83 -14.72
CA VAL A 225 -1.36 -30.19 -14.55
C VAL A 225 -0.94 -30.80 -13.22
N ARG A 226 -1.52 -30.59 -12.01
CA ARG A 226 -0.82 -31.19 -10.83
C ARG A 226 -1.46 -31.49 -9.48
N GLU A 227 -2.53 -30.86 -8.97
CA GLU A 227 -2.87 -31.06 -7.54
C GLU A 227 -4.31 -31.48 -7.22
N MET A 228 -5.29 -31.17 -8.07
CA MET A 228 -6.69 -31.46 -7.75
C MET A 228 -7.01 -32.96 -7.74
N SER A 229 -6.40 -33.76 -8.61
CA SER A 229 -6.61 -35.22 -8.63
C SER A 229 -5.72 -35.99 -7.65
N ARG A 230 -4.62 -35.40 -7.17
CA ARG A 230 -3.68 -36.09 -6.26
C ARG A 230 -4.05 -35.93 -4.79
N GLU A 231 -4.50 -34.75 -4.35
CA GLU A 231 -4.78 -34.52 -2.93
C GLU A 231 -6.23 -34.77 -2.50
N GLY A 232 -7.18 -34.72 -3.45
CA GLY A 232 -8.53 -35.26 -3.21
C GLY A 232 -8.51 -36.75 -2.82
N SER A 233 -7.50 -37.50 -3.30
CA SER A 233 -7.24 -38.88 -2.89
C SER A 233 -6.36 -39.01 -1.63
N VAL A 234 -5.49 -38.05 -1.32
CA VAL A 234 -4.60 -38.12 -0.13
C VAL A 234 -5.34 -37.79 1.17
N ARG A 235 -6.41 -36.97 1.14
CA ARG A 235 -7.30 -36.80 2.30
C ARG A 235 -8.20 -38.02 2.57
N LEU A 236 -8.42 -38.88 1.58
CA LEU A 236 -9.20 -40.11 1.74
C LEU A 236 -8.44 -41.25 2.44
N VAL A 237 -7.11 -41.17 2.60
CA VAL A 237 -6.31 -42.22 3.26
C VAL A 237 -5.98 -41.91 4.73
N ASN A 238 -5.96 -40.64 5.15
CA ASN A 238 -5.61 -40.28 6.54
C ASN A 238 -6.77 -39.72 7.38
N GLY A 239 -7.99 -39.68 6.84
CA GLY A 239 -9.21 -39.27 7.57
C GLY A 239 -10.15 -40.42 7.96
N LEU A 240 -9.94 -41.63 7.43
CA LEU A 240 -10.79 -42.79 7.72
C LEU A 240 -9.91 -44.03 7.98
N ARG A 241 -9.96 -44.47 9.25
CA ARG A 241 -9.41 -45.71 9.84
C ARG A 241 -7.94 -45.69 10.24
N ALA A 242 -7.75 -45.53 11.56
CA ALA A 242 -6.87 -46.43 12.28
C ALA A 242 -7.18 -47.88 11.87
N GLY A 243 -6.18 -48.58 11.34
CA GLY A 243 -6.19 -50.02 11.16
C GLY A 243 -6.53 -50.53 9.76
N LYS A 244 -5.54 -51.22 9.17
CA LYS A 244 -5.54 -52.10 7.97
C LYS A 244 -5.17 -51.42 6.65
N ILE A 245 -3.91 -51.61 6.27
CA ILE A 245 -3.35 -51.38 4.94
C ILE A 245 -3.99 -52.37 3.96
N VAL A 246 -4.56 -51.87 2.86
CA VAL A 246 -4.99 -52.68 1.71
C VAL A 246 -4.16 -52.22 0.51
N TYR A 247 -3.44 -53.15 -0.12
CA TYR A 247 -2.83 -52.91 -1.42
C TYR A 247 -3.86 -53.22 -2.52
N VAL A 248 -4.00 -52.31 -3.47
CA VAL A 248 -4.70 -52.56 -4.74
C VAL A 248 -3.64 -52.84 -5.79
N THR A 249 -3.76 -53.97 -6.48
CA THR A 249 -3.10 -54.24 -7.77
C THR A 249 -4.17 -54.50 -8.82
N ASP A 250 -3.81 -54.32 -10.09
CA ASP A 250 -4.64 -53.83 -11.20
C ASP A 250 -5.89 -54.63 -11.65
N ASP A 251 -6.33 -55.69 -10.97
CA ASP A 251 -7.33 -56.64 -11.53
C ASP A 251 -8.59 -56.91 -10.66
N ASN A 252 -9.18 -55.86 -10.10
CA ASN A 252 -10.63 -55.70 -9.84
C ASN A 252 -11.48 -56.95 -9.42
N TYR A 253 -11.09 -57.69 -8.37
CA TYR A 253 -11.97 -58.63 -7.65
C TYR A 253 -11.83 -58.48 -6.12
N ILE A 254 -12.95 -58.31 -5.41
CA ILE A 254 -13.02 -58.26 -3.93
C ILE A 254 -13.63 -59.57 -3.42
N MET A 255 -12.90 -60.28 -2.56
CA MET A 255 -13.40 -61.44 -1.82
C MET A 255 -13.36 -61.14 -0.31
N TYR A 256 -14.49 -61.31 0.38
CA TYR A 256 -14.59 -61.19 1.83
C TYR A 256 -14.44 -62.57 2.50
N ARG A 257 -13.75 -62.63 3.64
CA ARG A 257 -13.82 -63.78 4.54
C ARG A 257 -14.11 -63.29 5.96
N ASP A 258 -15.25 -63.75 6.48
CA ASP A 258 -15.69 -63.53 7.85
C ASP A 258 -14.82 -64.30 8.86
N GLY A 259 -14.70 -63.72 10.03
CA GLY A 259 -14.16 -64.32 11.24
C GLY A 259 -14.38 -63.33 12.39
N GLY A 260 -15.42 -63.56 13.17
CA GLY A 260 -15.70 -62.83 14.41
C GLY A 260 -14.68 -63.16 15.50
N ASP A 261 -14.61 -62.25 16.47
CA ASP A 261 -14.80 -62.59 17.89
C ASP A 261 -14.83 -61.29 18.70
N ASP A 262 -15.74 -61.31 19.67
CA ASP A 262 -16.01 -60.29 20.66
C ASP A 262 -14.78 -59.98 21.53
N ALA A 263 -14.41 -58.70 21.63
CA ALA A 263 -13.84 -58.09 22.83
C ALA A 263 -13.65 -56.58 22.58
N GLU A 264 -14.41 -55.75 23.31
CA GLU A 264 -14.11 -54.33 23.47
C GLU A 264 -12.71 -54.16 24.09
N PRO A 265 -11.81 -53.33 23.53
CA PRO A 265 -10.66 -52.86 24.27
C PRO A 265 -11.10 -51.65 25.10
N GLN A 266 -11.21 -51.85 26.41
CA GLN A 266 -11.08 -50.77 27.38
C GLN A 266 -9.75 -50.05 27.15
N GLU A 267 -9.80 -48.72 27.10
CA GLU A 267 -8.60 -47.87 27.11
C GLU A 267 -7.75 -48.19 28.35
N PRO A 268 -6.43 -48.42 28.21
CA PRO A 268 -5.56 -48.47 29.38
C PRO A 268 -5.33 -47.03 29.87
N GLU A 269 -5.92 -46.69 31.01
CA GLU A 269 -5.45 -45.61 31.88
C GLU A 269 -4.01 -45.92 32.33
N SER A 270 -3.01 -45.62 31.50
CA SER A 270 -1.61 -45.60 31.93
C SER A 270 -1.24 -44.18 32.37
N SER A 271 -1.49 -43.93 33.65
CA SER A 271 -0.56 -43.25 34.55
C SER A 271 0.35 -42.18 33.92
N ARG A 272 -0.19 -40.99 33.60
CA ARG A 272 0.62 -39.77 33.67
C ARG A 272 0.94 -39.52 35.15
N GLN A 273 2.00 -40.17 35.64
CA GLN A 273 2.60 -39.78 36.90
C GLN A 273 2.97 -38.30 36.78
N GLN A 274 2.27 -37.44 37.52
CA GLN A 274 2.83 -36.18 37.97
C GLN A 274 4.10 -36.54 38.73
N LEU A 275 5.24 -36.51 38.03
CA LEU A 275 6.55 -36.66 38.63
C LEU A 275 6.69 -35.53 39.66
N ASP A 276 6.88 -35.93 40.90
CA ASP A 276 7.03 -35.05 42.05
C ASP A 276 8.15 -34.03 41.78
N SER A 277 7.76 -32.78 41.49
CA SER A 277 8.67 -31.69 41.12
C SER A 277 9.64 -31.32 42.25
N LYS A 278 9.37 -31.75 43.48
CA LYS A 278 10.28 -31.58 44.62
C LYS A 278 11.47 -32.53 44.56
N GLY A 279 11.27 -33.81 44.27
CA GLY A 279 12.33 -34.83 44.31
C GLY A 279 13.47 -34.56 43.34
N HIS A 280 13.16 -34.17 42.10
CA HIS A 280 14.17 -33.85 41.08
C HIS A 280 14.89 -32.52 41.36
N THR A 281 14.23 -31.58 42.02
CA THR A 281 14.84 -30.30 42.43
C THR A 281 15.88 -30.52 43.52
N ASP A 282 15.59 -31.37 44.52
CA ASP A 282 16.53 -31.68 45.60
C ASP A 282 17.73 -32.51 45.10
N GLN A 283 17.51 -33.42 44.14
CA GLN A 283 18.57 -34.17 43.47
C GLN A 283 19.49 -33.27 42.62
N PHE A 284 18.91 -32.28 41.91
CA PHE A 284 19.69 -31.29 41.18
C PHE A 284 20.54 -30.40 42.10
N ASN A 285 19.96 -29.91 43.19
CA ASN A 285 20.70 -29.09 44.18
C ASN A 285 21.86 -29.86 44.82
N ASN A 286 21.68 -31.16 45.08
CA ASN A 286 22.70 -32.04 45.66
C ASN A 286 23.62 -32.67 44.61
N GLN A 287 23.41 -32.38 43.32
CA GLN A 287 24.14 -32.96 42.18
C GLN A 287 24.20 -34.50 42.23
N SER A 288 23.14 -35.14 42.74
CA SER A 288 23.02 -36.59 42.85
C SER A 288 22.28 -37.18 41.65
N CYS A 289 22.63 -38.39 41.21
CA CYS A 289 21.99 -39.11 40.10
C CYS A 289 21.99 -38.41 38.72
N CYS A 290 22.84 -37.40 38.52
CA CYS A 290 22.97 -36.68 37.25
C CYS A 290 23.64 -37.55 36.18
N ASP A 291 23.09 -37.56 34.96
CA ASP A 291 23.49 -38.42 33.85
C ASP A 291 24.00 -37.64 32.62
N VAL A 292 24.18 -36.33 32.77
CA VAL A 292 24.86 -35.44 31.82
C VAL A 292 25.64 -34.33 32.53
N GLN A 293 26.75 -33.90 31.94
CA GLN A 293 27.60 -32.83 32.46
C GLN A 293 27.80 -31.70 31.43
N PHE A 294 27.53 -30.46 31.84
CA PHE A 294 27.85 -29.25 31.08
C PHE A 294 29.22 -28.74 31.48
N VAL A 295 30.10 -28.50 30.51
CA VAL A 295 31.49 -28.04 30.74
C VAL A 295 31.66 -26.63 30.19
N PHE A 296 32.20 -25.73 31.01
CA PHE A 296 32.43 -24.32 30.71
C PHE A 296 33.92 -24.00 30.56
N GLU A 297 34.21 -22.83 30.00
CA GLU A 297 35.57 -22.28 29.95
C GLU A 297 36.19 -22.17 31.35
N GLY A 298 37.45 -22.57 31.48
CA GLY A 298 38.15 -22.62 32.78
C GLY A 298 37.93 -23.91 33.59
N GLY A 299 37.33 -24.94 32.99
CA GLY A 299 37.25 -26.29 33.58
C GLY A 299 36.16 -26.47 34.64
N LYS A 300 35.27 -25.49 34.81
CA LYS A 300 34.09 -25.61 35.68
C LYS A 300 33.01 -26.44 34.97
N SER A 301 32.25 -27.21 35.75
CA SER A 301 31.19 -28.07 35.20
C SER A 301 29.97 -28.14 36.11
N ILE A 302 28.79 -28.25 35.51
CA ILE A 302 27.50 -28.48 36.20
C ILE A 302 26.91 -29.79 35.69
N SER A 303 26.37 -30.61 36.58
CA SER A 303 25.68 -31.84 36.20
C SER A 303 24.16 -31.66 36.24
N ALA A 304 23.45 -32.35 35.35
CA ALA A 304 21.99 -32.28 35.23
C ALA A 304 21.41 -33.65 34.86
N HIS A 305 20.07 -33.72 34.78
CA HIS A 305 19.33 -34.93 34.45
C HIS A 305 18.72 -34.83 33.05
N VAL A 306 19.12 -35.71 32.14
CA VAL A 306 18.64 -35.76 30.75
C VAL A 306 17.12 -35.86 30.69
N ALA A 307 16.50 -36.63 31.61
CA ALA A 307 15.04 -36.76 31.68
C ALA A 307 14.32 -35.40 31.80
N VAL A 308 14.84 -34.49 32.62
CA VAL A 308 14.27 -33.15 32.81
C VAL A 308 14.56 -32.26 31.61
N LEU A 309 15.79 -32.31 31.07
CA LEU A 309 16.19 -31.53 29.90
C LEU A 309 15.38 -31.87 28.65
N VAL A 310 15.23 -33.16 28.33
CA VAL A 310 14.47 -33.67 27.18
C VAL A 310 13.00 -33.30 27.28
N SER A 311 12.42 -33.34 28.49
CA SER A 311 11.02 -32.96 28.70
C SER A 311 10.77 -31.45 28.54
N SER A 312 11.80 -30.62 28.75
CA SER A 312 11.66 -29.16 28.85
C SER A 312 12.09 -28.42 27.59
N SER A 313 12.92 -29.04 26.74
CA SER A 313 13.44 -28.45 25.51
C SER A 313 13.45 -29.46 24.35
N PRO A 314 12.89 -29.11 23.19
CA PRO A 314 12.95 -29.96 22.00
C PRO A 314 14.39 -30.08 21.45
N VAL A 315 15.24 -29.08 21.69
CA VAL A 315 16.66 -29.11 21.30
C VAL A 315 17.41 -30.16 22.11
N PHE A 316 17.21 -30.20 23.43
CA PHE A 316 17.78 -31.26 24.27
C PHE A 316 17.17 -32.63 23.96
N ALA A 317 15.87 -32.70 23.65
CA ALA A 317 15.25 -33.94 23.18
C ALA A 317 15.98 -34.50 21.95
N THR A 318 16.21 -33.66 20.94
CA THR A 318 16.91 -34.05 19.73
C THR A 318 18.36 -34.43 20.04
N MET A 319 19.08 -33.60 20.81
CA MET A 319 20.49 -33.79 21.18
C MET A 319 20.76 -35.11 21.91
N PHE A 320 19.84 -35.58 22.77
CA PHE A 320 20.04 -36.80 23.55
C PHE A 320 19.32 -38.05 23.01
N THR A 321 18.41 -37.91 22.04
CA THR A 321 17.71 -39.05 21.42
C THR A 321 18.28 -39.45 20.05
N THR A 322 19.05 -38.57 19.41
CA THR A 322 19.74 -38.86 18.16
C THR A 322 21.21 -39.26 18.41
N ASP A 323 21.82 -39.97 17.46
CA ASP A 323 23.18 -40.53 17.59
C ASP A 323 24.28 -39.46 17.39
N MET A 324 24.16 -38.32 18.09
CA MET A 324 25.14 -37.24 18.10
C MET A 324 26.26 -37.48 19.12
N ALA A 325 27.36 -36.75 18.99
CA ALA A 325 28.52 -36.87 19.89
C ALA A 325 28.14 -36.60 21.35
N GLU A 326 27.23 -35.66 21.58
CA GLU A 326 26.71 -35.28 22.89
C GLU A 326 25.91 -36.40 23.57
N ALA A 327 25.20 -37.22 22.78
CA ALA A 327 24.48 -38.38 23.27
C ALA A 327 25.43 -39.52 23.71
N ARG A 328 26.57 -39.67 23.02
CA ARG A 328 27.59 -40.69 23.29
C ARG A 328 28.53 -40.29 24.43
N GLU A 329 28.93 -39.02 24.49
CA GLU A 329 29.91 -38.51 25.46
C GLU A 329 29.25 -38.08 26.78
N ARG A 330 27.93 -37.86 26.78
CA ARG A 330 27.17 -37.33 27.94
C ARG A 330 27.78 -36.06 28.53
N ARG A 331 28.48 -35.29 27.68
CA ARG A 331 29.10 -34.01 27.99
C ARG A 331 28.73 -33.00 26.92
N VAL A 332 28.28 -31.83 27.35
CA VAL A 332 27.92 -30.73 26.46
C VAL A 332 28.84 -29.56 26.78
N ARG A 333 29.53 -29.02 25.77
CA ARG A 333 30.37 -27.84 25.93
C ARG A 333 29.53 -26.59 25.75
N ILE A 334 29.57 -25.70 26.73
CA ILE A 334 28.90 -24.41 26.69
C ILE A 334 29.96 -23.33 26.50
N GLU A 335 30.00 -22.77 25.29
CA GLU A 335 30.89 -21.69 24.89
C GLU A 335 30.07 -20.38 24.91
N ASN A 336 30.70 -19.26 25.31
CA ASN A 336 30.11 -17.91 25.34
C ASN A 336 29.11 -17.56 26.47
N TYR A 337 28.76 -18.49 27.37
CA TYR A 337 27.86 -18.21 28.50
C TYR A 337 28.53 -18.41 29.85
N SER A 338 28.19 -17.56 30.81
CA SER A 338 28.67 -17.71 32.19
C SER A 338 27.98 -18.89 32.88
N LEU A 339 28.72 -19.53 33.78
CA LEU A 339 28.21 -20.63 34.60
C LEU A 339 26.98 -20.20 35.40
N ASP A 340 26.99 -18.98 35.93
CA ASP A 340 25.93 -18.46 36.79
C ASP A 340 24.61 -18.28 36.02
N VAL A 341 24.63 -17.69 34.82
CA VAL A 341 23.40 -17.50 34.03
C VAL A 341 22.86 -18.85 33.53
N PHE A 342 23.74 -19.77 33.14
CA PHE A 342 23.32 -21.12 32.73
C PHE A 342 22.79 -21.94 33.92
N TRP A 343 23.31 -21.72 35.13
CA TRP A 343 22.75 -22.30 36.36
C TRP A 343 21.32 -21.82 36.60
N HIS A 344 21.04 -20.52 36.41
CA HIS A 344 19.68 -19.99 36.50
C HIS A 344 18.74 -20.58 35.43
N PHE A 345 19.24 -20.81 34.21
CA PHE A 345 18.51 -21.53 33.16
C PHE A 345 18.14 -22.95 33.61
N LEU A 346 19.09 -23.72 34.13
CA LEU A 346 18.81 -25.06 34.65
C LEU A 346 17.82 -25.01 35.82
N CYS A 347 18.03 -24.14 36.80
CA CYS A 347 17.10 -23.92 37.92
C CYS A 347 15.68 -23.63 37.42
N PHE A 348 15.51 -22.88 36.33
CA PHE A 348 14.20 -22.64 35.73
C PHE A 348 13.57 -23.93 35.17
N LEU A 349 14.34 -24.79 34.49
CA LEU A 349 13.81 -26.06 34.00
C LEU A 349 13.27 -26.93 35.14
N TYR A 350 13.95 -26.97 36.29
CA TYR A 350 13.53 -27.74 37.46
C TYR A 350 12.40 -27.09 38.27
N ARG A 351 12.47 -25.77 38.51
CA ARG A 351 11.59 -25.07 39.47
C ARG A 351 10.50 -24.23 38.83
N GLN A 352 10.60 -23.96 37.53
CA GLN A 352 9.74 -23.05 36.77
C GLN A 352 9.67 -21.63 37.38
N LYS A 353 10.74 -21.20 38.06
CA LYS A 353 10.88 -19.87 38.68
C LYS A 353 12.25 -19.29 38.37
N ILE A 354 12.26 -17.98 38.12
CA ILE A 354 13.48 -17.20 37.89
C ILE A 354 13.76 -16.40 39.16
N GLU A 355 15.01 -16.42 39.64
CA GLU A 355 15.45 -15.66 40.80
C GLU A 355 15.66 -14.17 40.45
N GLN A 356 16.17 -13.36 41.38
CA GLN A 356 16.43 -11.95 41.10
C GLN A 356 17.68 -11.81 40.23
N LEU A 357 17.46 -11.53 38.95
CA LEU A 357 18.50 -11.28 37.95
C LEU A 357 18.49 -9.81 37.52
N ASP A 358 19.66 -9.32 37.11
CA ASP A 358 19.82 -8.02 36.49
C ASP A 358 19.28 -8.01 35.05
N ASP A 359 19.06 -6.82 34.47
CA ASP A 359 18.53 -6.68 33.11
C ASP A 359 19.41 -7.38 32.07
N LEU A 360 20.74 -7.30 32.22
CA LEU A 360 21.69 -7.94 31.31
C LEU A 360 21.65 -9.47 31.43
N GLU A 361 21.62 -10.00 32.65
CA GLU A 361 21.52 -11.44 32.89
C GLU A 361 20.17 -11.98 32.39
N THR A 362 19.10 -11.18 32.50
CA THR A 362 17.77 -11.52 31.98
C THR A 362 17.77 -11.57 30.45
N GLN A 363 18.51 -10.67 29.78
CA GLN A 363 18.73 -10.71 28.33
C GLN A 363 19.51 -11.96 27.92
N THR A 364 20.64 -12.25 28.59
CA THR A 364 21.41 -13.48 28.33
C THR A 364 20.58 -14.74 28.59
N LEU A 365 19.72 -14.74 29.62
CA LEU A 365 18.84 -15.86 29.92
C LEU A 365 17.76 -16.06 28.83
N TYR A 366 17.26 -14.98 28.25
CA TYR A 366 16.37 -15.05 27.09
C TYR A 366 17.10 -15.65 25.87
N GLU A 367 18.33 -15.23 25.60
CA GLU A 367 19.15 -15.77 24.51
C GLU A 367 19.35 -17.28 24.63
N ILE A 368 19.63 -17.76 25.84
CA ILE A 368 19.72 -19.20 26.12
C ILE A 368 18.35 -19.87 25.91
N GLY A 369 17.27 -19.22 26.35
CA GLY A 369 15.90 -19.70 26.12
C GLY A 369 15.55 -19.85 24.63
N ASP A 370 16.02 -18.93 23.78
CA ASP A 370 15.84 -18.99 22.33
C ASP A 370 16.69 -20.11 21.70
N LEU A 371 17.96 -20.20 22.09
CA LEU A 371 18.88 -21.25 21.63
C LEU A 371 18.35 -22.66 21.90
N TYR A 372 17.73 -22.88 23.08
CA TYR A 372 17.16 -24.16 23.47
C TYR A 372 15.64 -24.27 23.27
N CYS A 373 15.02 -23.30 22.60
CA CYS A 373 13.57 -23.25 22.28
C CYS A 373 12.64 -23.46 23.50
N VAL A 374 12.92 -22.78 24.61
CA VAL A 374 12.12 -22.81 25.84
C VAL A 374 11.20 -21.58 25.91
N GLU A 375 10.04 -21.67 25.27
CA GLU A 375 9.16 -20.50 25.08
C GLU A 375 8.58 -19.90 26.35
N LYS A 376 8.34 -20.73 27.38
CA LYS A 376 7.89 -20.23 28.70
C LYS A 376 8.93 -19.31 29.35
N LEU A 377 10.21 -19.63 29.20
CA LEU A 377 11.29 -18.81 29.74
C LEU A 377 11.37 -17.47 29.00
N LYS A 378 11.29 -17.51 27.67
CA LYS A 378 11.30 -16.32 26.81
C LYS A 378 10.19 -15.34 27.18
N ALA A 379 8.97 -15.82 27.39
CA ALA A 379 7.84 -14.99 27.80
C ALA A 379 8.09 -14.29 29.14
N ILE A 380 8.57 -15.03 30.15
CA ILE A 380 8.83 -14.46 31.49
C ILE A 380 9.97 -13.44 31.46
N CYS A 381 11.05 -13.71 30.71
CA CYS A 381 12.15 -12.76 30.56
C CYS A 381 11.69 -11.47 29.85
N ALA A 382 10.89 -11.58 28.79
CA ALA A 382 10.34 -10.42 28.09
C ALA A 382 9.43 -9.57 29.00
N ASP A 383 8.56 -10.21 29.79
CA ASP A 383 7.68 -9.52 30.74
C ASP A 383 8.47 -8.79 31.85
N ARG A 384 9.56 -9.38 32.30
CA ARG A 384 10.43 -8.78 33.32
C ARG A 384 11.18 -7.56 32.77
N LEU A 385 11.76 -7.69 31.58
CA LEU A 385 12.45 -6.58 30.90
C LEU A 385 11.48 -5.42 30.59
N ARG A 386 10.24 -5.75 30.23
CA ARG A 386 9.15 -4.78 30.08
C ARG A 386 8.90 -3.99 31.37
N ALA A 387 8.80 -4.66 32.51
CA ALA A 387 8.57 -4.01 33.81
C ALA A 387 9.74 -3.09 34.24
N HIS A 388 10.94 -3.31 33.70
CA HIS A 388 12.15 -2.54 33.99
C HIS A 388 12.43 -1.43 32.97
N LEU A 389 11.50 -1.14 32.05
CA LEU A 389 11.65 -0.10 31.03
C LEU A 389 11.76 1.30 31.66
N ARG A 390 12.90 1.97 31.41
CA ARG A 390 13.31 3.28 31.97
C ARG A 390 14.01 4.12 30.89
N LEU A 391 14.18 5.42 31.16
CA LEU A 391 14.82 6.35 30.21
C LEU A 391 16.23 5.92 29.78
N GLY A 392 17.04 5.38 30.70
CA GLY A 392 18.41 4.99 30.41
C GLY A 392 18.57 3.67 29.64
N ASN A 393 17.59 2.76 29.72
CA ASN A 393 17.66 1.44 29.06
C ASN A 393 16.71 1.31 27.86
N GLY A 394 15.76 2.24 27.65
CA GLY A 394 14.73 2.12 26.63
C GLY A 394 15.23 1.98 25.19
N ILE A 395 16.28 2.72 24.80
CA ILE A 395 16.86 2.59 23.43
C ILE A 395 17.59 1.25 23.27
N ARG A 396 18.36 0.83 24.29
CA ARG A 396 19.10 -0.43 24.25
C ARG A 396 18.14 -1.62 24.21
N LEU A 397 17.07 -1.57 25.02
CA LEU A 397 16.04 -2.59 25.05
C LEU A 397 15.23 -2.63 23.75
N LEU A 398 14.96 -1.47 23.13
CA LEU A 398 14.32 -1.40 21.82
C LEU A 398 15.17 -2.12 20.75
N ARG A 399 16.47 -1.86 20.68
CA ARG A 399 17.36 -2.56 19.73
C ARG A 399 17.36 -4.06 19.98
N TRP A 400 17.48 -4.45 21.24
CA TRP A 400 17.48 -5.87 21.63
C TRP A 400 16.16 -6.56 21.25
N ALA A 401 15.00 -5.96 21.57
CA ALA A 401 13.69 -6.50 21.22
C ALA A 401 13.48 -6.57 19.69
N ASN A 402 13.98 -5.60 18.94
CA ASN A 402 13.93 -5.60 17.48
C ASN A 402 14.83 -6.71 16.88
N PHE A 403 16.02 -6.92 17.44
CA PHE A 403 16.95 -7.97 17.00
C PHE A 403 16.37 -9.38 17.16
N PHE A 404 15.78 -9.67 18.34
CA PHE A 404 15.10 -10.95 18.62
C PHE A 404 13.67 -11.03 18.05
N LYS A 405 13.20 -10.00 17.34
CA LYS A 405 11.84 -9.91 16.76
C LYS A 405 10.72 -10.13 17.79
N ILE A 406 10.88 -9.58 18.99
CA ILE A 406 9.89 -9.63 20.07
C ILE A 406 8.89 -8.49 19.88
N GLU A 407 7.91 -8.67 19.00
CA GLU A 407 6.96 -7.61 18.60
C GLU A 407 6.29 -6.89 19.79
N PRO A 408 5.74 -7.58 20.82
CA PRO A 408 5.04 -6.90 21.91
C PRO A 408 5.97 -5.99 22.73
N LEU A 409 7.20 -6.44 22.99
CA LEU A 409 8.18 -5.66 23.75
C LEU A 409 8.74 -4.52 22.91
N ALA A 410 8.98 -4.75 21.62
CA ALA A 410 9.47 -3.73 20.70
C ALA A 410 8.45 -2.59 20.55
N GLU A 411 7.15 -2.89 20.40
CA GLU A 411 6.09 -1.89 20.34
C GLU A 411 5.99 -1.05 21.61
N GLU A 412 6.06 -1.68 22.78
CA GLU A 412 6.03 -0.95 24.05
C GLU A 412 7.26 -0.07 24.24
N CYS A 413 8.45 -0.57 23.88
CA CYS A 413 9.68 0.22 23.88
C CYS A 413 9.59 1.40 22.90
N LEU A 414 9.02 1.19 21.71
CA LEU A 414 8.76 2.26 20.73
C LEU A 414 7.84 3.34 21.32
N LYS A 415 6.70 2.96 21.92
CA LYS A 415 5.77 3.90 22.58
C LYS A 415 6.46 4.68 23.70
N PHE A 416 7.29 4.02 24.50
CA PHE A 416 8.04 4.66 25.57
C PHE A 416 9.09 5.65 25.05
N VAL A 417 9.82 5.26 24.00
CA VAL A 417 10.81 6.10 23.33
C VAL A 417 10.15 7.30 22.67
N GLN A 418 9.02 7.11 22.00
CA GLN A 418 8.21 8.17 21.40
C GLN A 418 7.77 9.19 22.46
N LYS A 419 7.21 8.73 23.58
CA LYS A 419 6.75 9.60 24.68
C LYS A 419 7.88 10.44 25.30
N ASN A 420 9.11 9.93 25.32
CA ASN A 420 10.25 10.58 25.96
C ASN A 420 11.29 11.12 24.96
N GLY A 421 10.92 11.26 23.67
CA GLY A 421 11.85 11.57 22.57
C GLY A 421 12.73 12.79 22.83
N ARG A 422 12.19 13.87 23.41
CA ARG A 422 12.94 15.11 23.72
C ARG A 422 14.14 14.89 24.63
N GLN A 423 14.04 13.98 25.61
CA GLN A 423 15.13 13.67 26.53
C GLN A 423 16.10 12.65 25.94
N LEU A 424 15.60 11.77 25.07
CA LEU A 424 16.37 10.69 24.45
C LEU A 424 17.25 11.19 23.29
N VAL A 425 16.83 12.21 22.55
CA VAL A 425 17.65 12.81 21.46
C VAL A 425 19.00 13.33 21.95
N SER A 426 19.09 13.73 23.23
CA SER A 426 20.34 14.19 23.84
C SER A 426 21.27 13.06 24.30
N GLN A 427 20.82 11.79 24.27
CA GLN A 427 21.60 10.62 24.68
C GLN A 427 22.51 10.12 23.55
N GLN A 428 23.70 9.63 23.89
CA GLN A 428 24.67 9.11 22.92
C GLN A 428 24.14 7.85 22.19
N GLU A 429 23.28 7.10 22.86
CA GLU A 429 22.59 5.92 22.35
C GLU A 429 21.61 6.24 21.23
N TRP A 430 21.07 7.47 21.19
CA TRP A 430 20.19 7.92 20.10
C TRP A 430 20.99 8.20 18.82
N PHE A 431 22.15 8.84 18.94
CA PHE A 431 23.03 9.08 17.80
C PHE A 431 23.56 7.79 17.18
N SER A 432 23.90 6.79 18.00
CA SER A 432 24.27 5.47 17.49
C SER A 432 23.08 4.76 16.82
N LEU A 433 21.85 4.97 17.27
CA LEU A 433 20.66 4.36 16.66
C LEU A 433 20.45 4.92 15.25
N MET A 434 20.62 6.24 15.10
CA MET A 434 20.52 6.93 13.83
C MET A 434 21.58 6.46 12.82
N LYS A 435 22.79 6.13 13.29
CA LYS A 435 23.90 5.71 12.44
C LYS A 435 23.81 4.23 12.04
N ASP A 436 23.54 3.36 13.01
CA ASP A 436 23.62 1.92 12.83
C ASP A 436 22.30 1.32 12.32
N GLU A 437 21.15 1.90 12.69
CA GLU A 437 19.81 1.40 12.36
C GLU A 437 18.82 2.54 12.00
N PRO A 438 19.00 3.21 10.83
CA PRO A 438 18.22 4.39 10.45
C PRO A 438 16.71 4.11 10.30
N GLU A 439 16.31 2.90 9.91
CA GLU A 439 14.90 2.51 9.80
C GLU A 439 14.21 2.43 11.17
N LEU A 440 14.90 1.89 12.19
CA LEU A 440 14.36 1.80 13.54
C LEU A 440 14.30 3.20 14.18
N CYS A 441 15.30 4.03 13.92
CA CYS A 441 15.29 5.44 14.29
C CYS A 441 14.09 6.18 13.69
N TRP A 442 13.83 6.00 12.38
CA TRP A 442 12.66 6.60 11.72
C TRP A 442 11.34 6.15 12.36
N LYS A 443 11.16 4.85 12.63
CA LYS A 443 9.97 4.32 13.33
C LYS A 443 9.80 4.92 14.73
N ALA A 444 10.89 5.09 15.47
CA ALA A 444 10.89 5.73 16.79
C ALA A 444 10.59 7.24 16.70
N SER A 445 10.99 7.92 15.63
CA SER A 445 10.78 9.35 15.40
C SER A 445 9.42 9.71 14.80
N LYS A 446 8.70 8.76 14.19
CA LYS A 446 7.46 9.00 13.43
C LYS A 446 6.38 9.77 14.20
N CYS A 447 6.14 9.48 15.49
CA CYS A 447 5.16 10.21 16.31
C CYS A 447 5.68 11.55 16.89
N ALA A 448 7.00 11.75 16.99
CA ALA A 448 7.52 13.06 17.43
C ALA A 448 7.26 14.16 16.39
N LEU A 449 7.06 13.75 15.12
CA LEU A 449 6.57 14.60 14.05
C LEU A 449 5.05 14.80 14.08
N GLU A 450 4.27 13.91 14.71
CA GLU A 450 2.80 14.06 14.84
C GLU A 450 2.40 15.15 15.85
N GLU A 451 3.26 15.51 16.82
CA GLU A 451 3.06 16.70 17.65
C GLU A 451 3.45 18.02 16.95
N TYR A 452 4.08 17.96 15.78
CA TYR A 452 4.49 19.13 14.99
C TYR A 452 3.94 19.14 13.55
N SER A 453 3.17 18.13 13.16
CA SER A 453 2.40 18.13 11.92
C SER A 453 0.97 18.53 12.23
N GLU A 454 0.66 19.82 12.08
CA GLU A 454 -0.70 20.28 11.75
C GLU A 454 -1.20 19.74 10.39
N ASP A 455 -0.58 18.69 9.84
CA ASP A 455 -0.91 18.04 8.57
C ASP A 455 -1.14 16.53 8.80
N SER A 456 -2.16 16.18 9.58
CA SER A 456 -2.77 14.85 9.54
C SER A 456 -4.29 14.98 9.41
N ASN A 457 -4.72 15.55 8.29
CA ASN A 457 -6.13 15.67 7.91
C ASN A 457 -6.67 14.39 7.21
N TYR A 458 -6.06 13.23 7.42
CA TYR A 458 -6.39 12.00 6.68
C TYR A 458 -7.14 10.94 7.49
N GLU A 459 -7.40 11.15 8.79
CA GLU A 459 -8.15 10.17 9.59
C GLU A 459 -9.53 10.67 10.07
N THR A 460 -9.77 11.99 10.11
CA THR A 460 -11.11 12.58 10.31
C THR A 460 -11.94 12.70 9.03
N ASP A 461 -11.33 12.44 7.87
CA ASP A 461 -11.96 12.66 6.57
C ASP A 461 -12.89 11.52 6.16
N VAL A 462 -12.72 10.28 6.64
CA VAL A 462 -13.57 9.15 6.22
C VAL A 462 -15.02 9.33 6.67
N ASP A 463 -15.25 9.81 7.89
CA ASP A 463 -16.61 10.06 8.40
C ASP A 463 -17.25 11.27 7.71
N LEU A 464 -16.49 12.35 7.47
CA LEU A 464 -16.96 13.57 6.81
C LEU A 464 -17.20 13.36 5.30
N GLU A 465 -16.36 12.55 4.65
CA GLU A 465 -16.46 12.13 3.25
C GLU A 465 -17.67 11.21 3.05
N ASN A 466 -17.84 10.20 3.93
CA ASN A 466 -19.02 9.34 3.93
C ASN A 466 -20.30 10.16 4.16
N HIS A 467 -20.30 11.11 5.10
CA HIS A 467 -21.42 12.03 5.30
C HIS A 467 -21.70 12.90 4.07
N TYR A 468 -20.67 13.42 3.38
CA TYR A 468 -20.85 14.23 2.17
C TYR A 468 -21.38 13.41 0.98
N TYR A 469 -20.90 12.18 0.77
CA TYR A 469 -21.43 11.31 -0.31
C TYR A 469 -22.86 10.86 -0.04
N ASN A 470 -23.19 10.51 1.21
CA ASN A 470 -24.57 10.22 1.62
C ASN A 470 -25.50 11.42 1.37
N LEU A 471 -25.03 12.65 1.59
CA LEU A 471 -25.79 13.87 1.29
C LEU A 471 -25.90 14.17 -0.21
N LYS A 472 -24.94 13.73 -1.02
CA LYS A 472 -24.92 13.90 -2.48
C LYS A 472 -25.81 12.87 -3.19
N GLU A 473 -26.02 11.69 -2.60
CA GLU A 473 -26.90 10.64 -3.13
C GLU A 473 -28.40 10.93 -2.98
N LEU A 474 -28.78 11.93 -2.18
CA LEU A 474 -30.14 12.47 -2.15
C LEU A 474 -30.46 13.01 -3.56
N LYS A 475 -31.23 12.22 -4.31
CA LYS A 475 -31.61 12.48 -5.70
C LYS A 475 -32.29 13.85 -5.88
N ASP A 476 -32.25 14.36 -7.11
CA ASP A 476 -32.79 15.64 -7.58
C ASP A 476 -34.26 15.94 -7.21
N ASP A 477 -35.00 14.98 -6.67
CA ASP A 477 -36.42 15.08 -6.32
C ASP A 477 -36.70 15.77 -4.96
N GLU A 478 -35.72 15.88 -4.05
CA GLU A 478 -35.87 16.52 -2.72
C GLU A 478 -34.83 17.64 -2.44
N LEU A 479 -34.66 18.57 -3.39
CA LEU A 479 -33.69 19.67 -3.30
C LEU A 479 -33.79 20.51 -2.00
N ASN A 480 -34.98 20.69 -1.44
CA ASN A 480 -35.19 21.43 -0.18
C ASN A 480 -34.73 20.65 1.06
N ALA A 481 -34.91 19.32 1.08
CA ALA A 481 -34.46 18.47 2.19
C ALA A 481 -32.93 18.29 2.15
N ALA A 482 -32.36 18.18 0.96
CA ALA A 482 -30.92 18.19 0.75
C ALA A 482 -30.29 19.50 1.29
N LEU A 483 -30.89 20.67 1.00
CA LEU A 483 -30.41 21.94 1.56
C LEU A 483 -30.45 22.01 3.09
N ALA A 484 -31.53 21.55 3.72
CA ALA A 484 -31.63 21.51 5.18
C ALA A 484 -30.55 20.59 5.79
N SER A 485 -30.25 19.49 5.11
CA SER A 485 -29.24 18.52 5.54
C SER A 485 -27.81 19.06 5.40
N PHE A 486 -27.51 19.76 4.30
CA PHE A 486 -26.22 20.46 4.14
C PHE A 486 -26.04 21.61 5.14
N ARG A 487 -27.10 22.36 5.50
CA ARG A 487 -27.03 23.38 6.57
C ARG A 487 -26.67 22.76 7.92
N LYS A 488 -27.34 21.67 8.28
CA LYS A 488 -27.09 20.95 9.52
C LYS A 488 -25.66 20.39 9.59
N ALA A 489 -25.11 19.96 8.46
CA ALA A 489 -23.72 19.50 8.36
C ALA A 489 -22.69 20.63 8.57
N LEU A 490 -22.97 21.84 8.06
CA LEU A 490 -22.12 23.02 8.29
C LEU A 490 -22.10 23.46 9.75
N ASP A 491 -23.24 23.36 10.45
CA ASP A 491 -23.34 23.70 11.88
C ASP A 491 -22.63 22.67 12.78
N LEU A 492 -22.53 21.41 12.36
CA LEU A 492 -22.12 20.30 13.25
C LEU A 492 -20.63 20.02 13.35
N LYS A 493 -19.75 20.58 12.49
CA LYS A 493 -18.26 20.58 12.60
C LYS A 493 -17.51 20.89 11.30
N MET A 494 -18.17 21.22 10.18
CA MET A 494 -17.49 21.44 8.89
C MET A 494 -16.91 22.87 8.71
N GLN A 495 -16.62 23.60 9.79
CA GLN A 495 -16.23 25.01 9.74
C GLN A 495 -14.75 25.29 9.40
N GLY A 496 -13.95 24.27 9.05
CA GLY A 496 -12.50 24.44 9.00
C GLY A 496 -11.71 23.57 8.02
N GLY A 497 -12.26 23.16 6.88
CA GLY A 497 -11.51 22.32 5.93
C GLY A 497 -12.08 22.25 4.51
N GLU A 498 -11.41 21.44 3.66
CA GLU A 498 -11.75 21.26 2.24
C GLU A 498 -13.20 20.78 2.02
N TRP A 499 -13.74 19.97 2.93
CA TRP A 499 -15.11 19.47 2.86
C TRP A 499 -16.18 20.53 3.12
N GLY A 500 -15.93 21.50 4.00
CA GLY A 500 -16.81 22.66 4.18
C GLY A 500 -16.89 23.49 2.89
N PHE A 501 -15.76 23.67 2.20
CA PHE A 501 -15.70 24.33 0.91
C PHE A 501 -16.45 23.56 -0.20
N ARG A 502 -16.32 22.23 -0.25
CA ARG A 502 -17.05 21.37 -1.20
C ARG A 502 -18.56 21.38 -0.94
N ALA A 503 -18.98 21.31 0.32
CA ALA A 503 -20.39 21.40 0.73
C ALA A 503 -21.01 22.75 0.34
N LEU A 504 -20.34 23.86 0.65
CA LEU A 504 -20.79 25.22 0.27
C LEU A 504 -20.95 25.38 -1.24
N LYS A 505 -20.04 24.82 -2.04
CA LYS A 505 -20.14 24.82 -3.50
C LYS A 505 -21.38 24.08 -4.01
N GLN A 506 -21.73 22.94 -3.41
CA GLN A 506 -22.93 22.19 -3.80
C GLN A 506 -24.22 22.88 -3.34
N MET A 507 -24.25 23.41 -2.12
CA MET A 507 -25.38 24.20 -1.64
C MET A 507 -25.68 25.39 -2.54
N MET A 508 -24.65 26.08 -3.01
CA MET A 508 -24.79 27.20 -3.93
C MET A 508 -25.40 26.75 -5.27
N LYS A 509 -25.03 25.58 -5.79
CA LYS A 509 -25.64 25.02 -7.01
C LYS A 509 -27.11 24.64 -6.81
N ILE A 510 -27.45 24.05 -5.68
CA ILE A 510 -28.83 23.68 -5.33
C ILE A 510 -29.71 24.93 -5.14
N LEU A 511 -29.19 25.96 -4.45
CA LEU A 511 -29.89 27.24 -4.27
C LEU A 511 -30.12 27.95 -5.61
N PHE A 512 -29.18 27.83 -6.54
CA PHE A 512 -29.33 28.34 -7.90
C PHE A 512 -30.44 27.60 -8.67
N THR A 513 -30.53 26.27 -8.57
CA THR A 513 -31.64 25.51 -9.18
C THR A 513 -33.00 25.83 -8.55
N LEU A 514 -33.02 26.24 -7.28
CA LEU A 514 -34.24 26.64 -6.55
C LEU A 514 -34.61 28.13 -6.72
N ASN A 515 -33.88 28.89 -7.56
CA ASN A 515 -34.07 30.32 -7.79
C ASN A 515 -33.99 31.20 -6.50
N ASN A 516 -33.36 30.71 -5.43
CA ASN A 516 -33.18 31.48 -4.19
C ASN A 516 -31.82 32.21 -4.18
N TYR A 517 -31.79 33.29 -4.95
CA TYR A 517 -30.62 34.14 -5.17
C TYR A 517 -30.06 34.88 -3.94
N PRO A 518 -30.87 35.45 -3.02
CA PRO A 518 -30.33 36.21 -1.89
C PRO A 518 -29.59 35.32 -0.89
N GLU A 519 -30.11 34.11 -0.66
CA GLU A 519 -29.46 33.15 0.22
C GLU A 519 -28.18 32.59 -0.42
N MET A 520 -28.21 32.34 -1.74
CA MET A 520 -27.04 31.92 -2.52
C MET A 520 -25.87 32.91 -2.37
N MET A 521 -26.13 34.21 -2.46
CA MET A 521 -25.09 35.25 -2.29
C MET A 521 -24.49 35.28 -0.88
N THR A 522 -25.28 34.95 0.14
CA THR A 522 -24.80 34.87 1.53
C THR A 522 -23.80 33.72 1.70
N TRP A 523 -24.13 32.53 1.17
CA TRP A 523 -23.23 31.38 1.18
C TRP A 523 -22.02 31.57 0.26
N TYR A 524 -22.17 32.31 -0.86
CA TYR A 524 -21.04 32.65 -1.71
C TYR A 524 -20.02 33.55 -1.01
N LYS A 525 -20.49 34.58 -0.28
CA LYS A 525 -19.61 35.41 0.56
C LYS A 525 -18.89 34.60 1.63
N GLN A 526 -19.56 33.61 2.23
CA GLN A 526 -18.91 32.68 3.15
C GLN A 526 -17.89 31.78 2.44
N LEU A 527 -18.18 31.24 1.25
CA LEU A 527 -17.22 30.45 0.46
C LEU A 527 -15.94 31.24 0.15
N LEU A 528 -16.08 32.54 -0.12
CA LEU A 528 -14.94 33.42 -0.40
C LEU A 528 -14.02 33.63 0.83
N THR A 529 -14.51 33.51 2.07
CA THR A 529 -13.65 33.60 3.26
C THR A 529 -12.75 32.37 3.43
N TYR A 530 -13.18 31.20 2.95
CA TYR A 530 -12.39 29.96 2.98
C TYR A 530 -11.18 30.00 2.03
N ILE A 531 -11.18 30.86 1.01
CA ILE A 531 -10.07 31.01 0.05
C ILE A 531 -8.76 31.39 0.76
N LYS A 532 -8.85 32.16 1.85
CA LYS A 532 -7.68 32.65 2.60
C LYS A 532 -7.17 31.66 3.65
N ARG A 533 -7.98 30.68 4.08
CA ARG A 533 -7.73 29.89 5.29
C ARG A 533 -7.63 28.37 5.09
N ALA A 534 -8.33 27.78 4.13
CA ALA A 534 -8.58 26.34 4.14
C ALA A 534 -8.23 25.59 2.84
N VAL A 535 -7.95 26.29 1.73
CA VAL A 535 -7.85 25.66 0.40
C VAL A 535 -6.68 26.23 -0.38
N THR A 536 -5.96 25.37 -1.12
CA THR A 536 -4.84 25.79 -1.98
C THR A 536 -5.28 26.79 -3.06
N ARG A 537 -4.39 27.72 -3.41
CA ARG A 537 -4.64 28.79 -4.41
C ARG A 537 -5.10 28.26 -5.78
N ASN A 538 -4.58 27.11 -6.21
CA ASN A 538 -4.96 26.49 -7.49
C ASN A 538 -6.34 25.81 -7.44
N HIS A 539 -6.72 25.23 -6.30
CA HIS A 539 -8.02 24.58 -6.12
C HIS A 539 -9.14 25.63 -6.00
N SER A 540 -8.89 26.73 -5.28
CA SER A 540 -9.84 27.85 -5.19
C SER A 540 -10.06 28.50 -6.56
N GLU A 541 -9.00 28.71 -7.35
CA GLU A 541 -9.13 29.26 -8.71
C GLU A 541 -9.97 28.37 -9.64
N LYS A 542 -9.75 27.06 -9.66
CA LYS A 542 -10.55 26.13 -10.47
C LYS A 542 -12.01 26.11 -10.03
N SER A 543 -12.26 26.13 -8.72
CA SER A 543 -13.62 26.10 -8.18
C SER A 543 -14.37 27.40 -8.45
N ILE A 544 -13.73 28.56 -8.29
CA ILE A 544 -14.34 29.86 -8.63
C ILE A 544 -14.62 29.93 -10.13
N ASN A 545 -13.69 29.51 -11.00
CA ASN A 545 -13.95 29.46 -12.44
C ASN A 545 -15.16 28.58 -12.79
N SER A 546 -15.25 27.38 -12.21
CA SER A 546 -16.39 26.47 -12.41
C SER A 546 -17.71 27.10 -11.94
N ILE A 547 -17.69 27.85 -10.84
CA ILE A 547 -18.84 28.58 -10.31
C ILE A 547 -19.23 29.73 -11.25
N LEU A 548 -18.26 30.53 -11.69
CA LEU A 548 -18.47 31.64 -12.62
C LEU A 548 -18.98 31.18 -13.99
N ASP A 549 -18.53 30.01 -14.46
CA ASP A 549 -19.00 29.41 -15.71
C ASP A 549 -20.44 28.91 -15.55
N TYR A 550 -20.78 28.28 -14.41
CA TYR A 550 -22.15 27.83 -14.12
C TYR A 550 -23.13 29.01 -14.02
N ILE A 551 -22.78 30.06 -13.28
CA ILE A 551 -23.64 31.23 -13.08
C ILE A 551 -23.72 32.09 -14.34
N SER A 552 -22.70 32.09 -15.20
CA SER A 552 -22.76 32.78 -16.50
C SER A 552 -23.81 32.21 -17.46
N THR A 553 -24.40 31.06 -17.14
CA THR A 553 -25.54 30.48 -17.86
C THR A 553 -26.87 31.11 -17.43
N SER A 554 -26.88 31.92 -16.36
CA SER A 554 -28.08 32.61 -15.87
C SER A 554 -28.46 33.81 -16.75
N ASN A 555 -29.76 34.02 -16.93
CA ASN A 555 -30.33 35.20 -17.59
C ASN A 555 -30.50 36.41 -16.65
N GLN A 556 -30.18 36.27 -15.35
CA GLN A 556 -30.33 37.32 -14.35
C GLN A 556 -29.10 38.24 -14.30
N MET A 557 -29.16 39.35 -15.03
CA MET A 557 -28.02 40.27 -15.22
C MET A 557 -27.59 41.01 -13.95
N GLU A 558 -28.53 41.33 -13.04
CA GLU A 558 -28.22 42.01 -11.76
C GLU A 558 -27.47 41.09 -10.80
N LEU A 559 -27.91 39.84 -10.67
CA LEU A 559 -27.22 38.82 -9.89
C LEU A 559 -25.79 38.60 -10.38
N LEU A 560 -25.61 38.57 -11.71
CA LEU A 560 -24.32 38.33 -12.34
C LEU A 560 -23.34 39.48 -12.06
N GLN A 561 -23.82 40.72 -12.01
CA GLN A 561 -23.04 41.88 -11.60
C GLN A 561 -22.60 41.75 -10.13
N ASP A 562 -23.54 41.52 -9.21
CA ASP A 562 -23.24 41.39 -7.78
C ASP A 562 -22.24 40.27 -7.52
N PHE A 563 -22.35 39.17 -8.28
CA PHE A 563 -21.44 38.05 -8.21
C PHE A 563 -20.03 38.43 -8.65
N TYR A 564 -19.88 39.07 -9.81
CA TYR A 564 -18.58 39.51 -10.31
C TYR A 564 -17.93 40.58 -9.44
N GLU A 565 -18.69 41.56 -8.94
CA GLU A 565 -18.17 42.60 -8.05
C GLU A 565 -17.72 42.01 -6.70
N THR A 566 -18.52 41.13 -6.10
CA THR A 566 -18.17 40.43 -4.85
C THR A 566 -16.95 39.53 -5.04
N THR A 567 -16.85 38.84 -6.19
CA THR A 567 -15.67 38.03 -6.54
C THR A 567 -14.43 38.90 -6.65
N LEU A 568 -14.51 40.04 -7.34
CA LEU A 568 -13.38 40.94 -7.55
C LEU A 568 -12.91 41.59 -6.24
N ASP A 569 -13.82 41.97 -5.35
CA ASP A 569 -13.46 42.49 -4.03
C ASP A 569 -12.74 41.46 -3.18
N ALA A 570 -13.16 40.19 -3.21
CA ALA A 570 -12.46 39.12 -2.51
C ALA A 570 -11.10 38.78 -3.15
N LEU A 571 -10.94 38.99 -4.46
CA LEU A 571 -9.71 38.70 -5.19
C LEU A 571 -8.64 39.81 -5.09
N LYS A 572 -9.00 41.05 -4.75
CA LYS A 572 -8.04 42.15 -4.52
C LYS A 572 -6.98 41.79 -3.50
N ASP A 573 -7.36 41.04 -2.47
CA ASP A 573 -6.44 40.61 -1.40
C ASP A 573 -5.69 39.30 -1.72
N ALA A 574 -6.18 38.52 -2.69
CA ALA A 574 -5.72 37.15 -2.95
C ALA A 574 -4.56 37.05 -3.97
N LYS A 575 -4.11 38.20 -4.53
CA LYS A 575 -3.03 38.31 -5.53
C LYS A 575 -3.19 37.37 -6.75
N ASN A 576 -4.40 37.04 -7.20
CA ASN A 576 -4.62 36.15 -8.36
C ASN A 576 -4.93 36.94 -9.64
N ASP A 577 -3.86 37.33 -10.33
CA ASP A 577 -3.91 38.19 -11.51
C ASP A 577 -4.68 37.58 -12.69
N ARG A 578 -4.53 36.27 -12.92
CA ARG A 578 -5.19 35.55 -14.03
C ARG A 578 -6.71 35.51 -13.86
N LEU A 579 -7.16 35.15 -12.66
CA LEU A 579 -8.58 35.08 -12.35
C LEU A 579 -9.20 36.48 -12.30
N TRP A 580 -8.46 37.46 -11.77
CA TRP A 580 -8.86 38.87 -11.76
C TRP A 580 -9.08 39.39 -13.20
N PHE A 581 -8.14 39.13 -14.11
CA PHE A 581 -8.24 39.57 -15.51
C PHE A 581 -9.45 38.94 -16.23
N LYS A 582 -9.65 37.63 -16.06
CA LYS A 582 -10.78 36.91 -16.67
C LYS A 582 -12.14 37.38 -16.11
N THR A 583 -12.22 37.63 -14.80
CA THR A 583 -13.45 38.11 -14.15
C THR A 583 -13.77 39.54 -14.58
N ASN A 584 -12.78 40.44 -14.64
CA ASN A 584 -12.96 41.79 -15.17
C ASN A 584 -13.36 41.79 -16.65
N SER A 585 -12.82 40.89 -17.46
CA SER A 585 -13.21 40.75 -18.87
C SER A 585 -14.68 40.32 -19.01
N LYS A 586 -15.16 39.40 -18.15
CA LYS A 586 -16.57 38.98 -18.10
C LYS A 586 -17.49 40.10 -17.61
N LEU A 587 -17.08 40.86 -16.58
CA LEU A 587 -17.82 42.03 -16.09
C LEU A 587 -17.89 43.15 -17.14
N GLY A 588 -16.79 43.38 -17.88
CA GLY A 588 -16.75 44.29 -19.01
C GLY A 588 -17.75 43.89 -20.11
N LYS A 589 -17.81 42.60 -20.45
CA LYS A 589 -18.82 42.09 -21.41
C LYS A 589 -20.25 42.36 -20.92
N LEU A 590 -20.51 42.16 -19.62
CA LEU A 590 -21.82 42.45 -19.03
C LEU A 590 -22.19 43.93 -19.13
N TYR A 591 -21.27 44.86 -18.81
CA TYR A 591 -21.53 46.29 -18.96
C TYR A 591 -21.68 46.74 -20.41
N PHE A 592 -21.02 46.07 -21.36
CA PHE A 592 -21.23 46.27 -22.79
C PHE A 592 -22.66 45.85 -23.19
N ASP A 593 -23.10 44.67 -22.77
CA ASP A 593 -24.45 44.16 -23.05
C ASP A 593 -25.54 45.04 -22.42
N ARG A 594 -25.23 45.77 -21.34
CA ARG A 594 -26.13 46.70 -20.64
C ARG A 594 -26.08 48.16 -21.16
N GLY A 595 -25.17 48.47 -22.08
CA GLY A 595 -24.98 49.83 -22.62
C GLY A 595 -24.34 50.84 -21.66
N GLU A 596 -23.73 50.37 -20.56
CA GLU A 596 -23.10 51.23 -19.54
C GLU A 596 -21.67 51.62 -19.93
N ASN A 597 -21.54 52.44 -20.98
CA ASN A 597 -20.26 52.81 -21.60
C ASN A 597 -19.24 53.44 -20.64
N ASN A 598 -19.71 54.18 -19.62
CA ASN A 598 -18.84 54.82 -18.63
C ASN A 598 -18.16 53.83 -17.68
N LYS A 599 -18.85 52.75 -17.28
CA LYS A 599 -18.27 51.72 -16.41
C LYS A 599 -17.37 50.78 -17.22
N LEU A 600 -17.76 50.46 -18.46
CA LEU A 600 -16.94 49.72 -19.40
C LEU A 600 -15.59 50.41 -19.66
N ALA A 601 -15.60 51.72 -19.91
CA ALA A 601 -14.38 52.49 -20.13
C ALA A 601 -13.43 52.46 -18.93
N LYS A 602 -13.95 52.43 -17.70
CA LYS A 602 -13.14 52.28 -16.48
C LYS A 602 -12.49 50.91 -16.39
N ILE A 603 -13.23 49.83 -16.67
CA ILE A 603 -12.68 48.45 -16.67
C ILE A 603 -11.63 48.29 -17.77
N LEU A 604 -11.90 48.76 -18.99
CA LEU A 604 -10.94 48.69 -20.10
C LEU A 604 -9.66 49.46 -19.79
N LYS A 605 -9.76 50.62 -19.12
CA LYS A 605 -8.58 51.38 -18.67
C LYS A 605 -7.77 50.61 -17.64
N GLN A 606 -8.41 49.93 -16.69
CA GLN A 606 -7.74 49.08 -15.70
C GLN A 606 -7.06 47.86 -16.34
N LEU A 607 -7.73 47.18 -17.26
CA LEU A 607 -7.17 46.04 -18.00
C LEU A 607 -5.99 46.47 -18.89
N HIS A 608 -6.11 47.62 -19.56
CA HIS A 608 -5.04 48.13 -20.43
C HIS A 608 -3.80 48.53 -19.62
N GLN A 609 -3.98 49.17 -18.46
CA GLN A 609 -2.90 49.49 -17.54
C GLN A 609 -2.21 48.22 -17.01
N PHE A 610 -2.97 47.15 -16.75
CA PHE A 610 -2.43 45.87 -16.32
C PHE A 610 -1.55 45.21 -17.41
N CYS A 611 -2.04 45.13 -18.65
CA CYS A 611 -1.28 44.55 -19.76
C CYS A 611 -0.01 45.35 -20.11
N GLN A 612 -0.05 46.69 -20.01
CA GLN A 612 1.13 47.53 -20.25
C GLN A 612 2.25 47.28 -19.23
N MET A 613 1.90 46.90 -18.00
CA MET A 613 2.88 46.59 -16.94
C MET A 613 3.56 45.23 -17.16
N GLU A 614 2.83 44.20 -17.61
CA GLU A 614 3.42 42.89 -17.97
C GLU A 614 4.36 42.98 -19.17
N LEU A 615 3.95 43.68 -20.23
CA LEU A 615 4.81 43.90 -21.41
C LEU A 615 6.10 44.64 -21.06
N LEU A 616 6.05 45.56 -20.09
CA LEU A 616 7.24 46.26 -19.59
C LEU A 616 8.18 45.31 -18.86
N GLN A 617 7.64 44.39 -18.04
CA GLN A 617 8.43 43.39 -17.33
C GLN A 617 9.15 42.46 -18.30
N ASP A 618 8.42 41.83 -19.22
CA ASP A 618 9.00 40.91 -20.21
C ASP A 618 10.08 41.60 -21.04
N PHE A 619 9.85 42.87 -21.40
CA PHE A 619 10.85 43.69 -22.07
C PHE A 619 12.11 43.89 -21.22
N TYR A 620 11.98 44.23 -19.93
CA TYR A 620 13.11 44.44 -19.04
C TYR A 620 13.88 43.14 -18.74
N GLU A 621 13.19 42.01 -18.55
CA GLU A 621 13.80 40.69 -18.33
C GLU A 621 14.57 40.21 -19.57
N THR A 622 13.94 40.26 -20.75
CA THR A 622 14.60 39.90 -22.02
C THR A 622 15.81 40.80 -22.31
N THR A 623 15.68 42.09 -21.99
CA THR A 623 16.79 43.05 -22.13
C THR A 623 17.92 42.76 -21.14
N LEU A 624 17.62 42.28 -19.93
CA LEU A 624 18.66 41.90 -18.95
C LEU A 624 19.44 40.67 -19.39
N ASP A 625 18.77 39.66 -19.95
CA ASP A 625 19.43 38.47 -20.50
C ASP A 625 20.34 38.83 -21.67
N ALA A 626 19.84 39.63 -22.62
CA ALA A 626 20.64 40.13 -23.73
C ALA A 626 21.85 41.00 -23.28
N LEU A 627 21.68 41.82 -22.24
CA LEU A 627 22.76 42.64 -21.69
C LEU A 627 23.79 41.82 -20.90
N LYS A 628 23.37 40.70 -20.30
CA LYS A 628 24.23 39.74 -19.60
C LYS A 628 25.11 38.98 -20.59
N ASP A 629 24.54 38.54 -21.71
CA ASP A 629 25.28 37.90 -22.81
C ASP A 629 26.28 38.86 -23.47
N ALA A 630 25.92 40.14 -23.57
CA ALA A 630 26.78 41.19 -24.10
C ALA A 630 27.87 41.71 -23.11
N LYS A 631 27.93 41.18 -21.87
CA LYS A 631 28.87 41.61 -20.81
C LYS A 631 28.87 43.12 -20.55
N ASN A 632 27.70 43.77 -20.64
CA ASN A 632 27.58 45.21 -20.43
C ASN A 632 27.03 45.54 -19.04
N ASP A 633 27.88 45.40 -18.03
CA ASP A 633 27.50 45.48 -16.61
C ASP A 633 26.87 46.82 -16.21
N ARG A 634 27.26 47.92 -16.88
CA ARG A 634 26.76 49.26 -16.57
C ARG A 634 25.30 49.45 -16.99
N LEU A 635 24.95 48.99 -18.19
CA LEU A 635 23.56 49.03 -18.66
C LEU A 635 22.72 47.97 -17.95
N TRP A 636 23.28 46.78 -17.72
CA TRP A 636 22.65 45.73 -16.95
C TRP A 636 22.20 46.23 -15.56
N PHE A 637 23.09 46.89 -14.80
CA PHE A 637 22.75 47.39 -13.47
C PHE A 637 21.65 48.47 -13.49
N LYS A 638 21.66 49.37 -14.49
CA LYS A 638 20.62 50.40 -14.66
C LYS A 638 19.26 49.80 -15.02
N THR A 639 19.25 48.81 -15.91
CA THR A 639 18.04 48.09 -16.34
C THR A 639 17.49 47.28 -15.16
N ASN A 640 18.36 46.61 -14.40
CA ASN A 640 17.98 45.82 -13.24
C ASN A 640 17.41 46.69 -12.10
N SER A 641 17.99 47.87 -11.88
CA SER A 641 17.45 48.84 -10.91
C SER A 641 16.06 49.36 -11.29
N LYS A 642 15.76 49.51 -12.60
CA LYS A 642 14.43 49.88 -13.08
C LYS A 642 13.43 48.75 -12.93
N LEU A 643 13.84 47.51 -13.21
CA LEU A 643 13.03 46.31 -12.97
C LEU A 643 12.72 46.12 -11.48
N GLY A 644 13.71 46.33 -10.61
CA GLY A 644 13.52 46.32 -9.15
C GLY A 644 12.53 47.37 -8.66
N LYS A 645 12.51 48.58 -9.25
CA LYS A 645 11.47 49.59 -8.96
C LYS A 645 10.08 49.16 -9.43
N LEU A 646 10.00 48.42 -10.53
CA LEU A 646 8.75 47.83 -11.04
C LEU A 646 8.22 46.74 -10.10
N TYR A 647 9.07 45.82 -9.63
CA TYR A 647 8.68 44.82 -8.63
C TYR A 647 8.30 45.45 -7.29
N PHE A 648 9.04 46.48 -6.85
CA PHE A 648 8.70 47.24 -5.65
C PHE A 648 7.33 47.93 -5.76
N ALA A 649 6.98 48.45 -6.93
CA ALA A 649 5.65 49.03 -7.19
C ALA A 649 4.52 47.98 -7.24
N ARG A 650 4.85 46.71 -7.53
CA ARG A 650 3.93 45.56 -7.47
C ARG A 650 3.79 44.92 -6.08
N GLY A 651 4.67 45.26 -5.14
CA GLY A 651 4.71 44.60 -3.82
C GLY A 651 5.21 43.16 -3.90
N ASP A 652 6.03 42.86 -4.92
CA ASP A 652 6.80 41.62 -5.04
C ASP A 652 8.20 41.89 -4.46
N TYR A 653 8.39 41.50 -3.20
CA TYR A 653 9.60 41.78 -2.42
C TYR A 653 10.63 40.63 -2.43
N ASN A 654 10.30 39.52 -3.11
CA ASN A 654 11.16 38.33 -3.20
C ASN A 654 12.14 38.42 -4.36
#